data_AF-A0A353CUZ2-F1
#
_entry.id   AF-A0A353CUZ2-F1
#
_cell.length_a   1.000
_cell.length_b   1.000
_cell.length_c   1.000
_cell.angle_alpha   90.00
_cell.angle_beta   90.00
_cell.angle_gamma   90.00
#
_symmetry.space_group_name_H-M   'P 1'
#
loop_
_entity.id
_entity.type
_entity.pdbx_description
1 polymer ?
#
loop_
_entity_poly.entity_id
_entity_poly.type
_entity_poly.pdbx_seq_one_letter_code
_entity_poly.pdbx_strand_id
1 'polypeptide(L)'
;MKEGKPVRIAVLASGGGSNLQAIIDACASGRVNGEVSLAVSSLGKAGALERAAKAGIRAEALPLKNSPSPEAHDAALTELCRGADLVCLAGWMLKLGPKFLSAFKGRILNIHPALLPAFGGKGFYGMRVHEAVIAAGVRLSGCTVHFVTEDYDSGPIIIQRSVPVFPDDTPGALAARVNAAELEAYPAAVSLFCDGLLELKDGRVLVKQAPAPGRARRALISLSDKSGAVDFARALTARGVEVVSTSGTYKLLKEAGLPVRPLESLTGFPEILDGRVKTLQPAVHGGILYRRDRAAHAEQLFRHGIEPIDIVAVNLYPFEKTAAKARAWSEELIEDIDIGGVALLRASAKNCASVTVLTDPADYPRVLDALDANAGRVPEALNRELAVKAFEVTSAYDAAIAGKLGGEPLSCEFFPSRMKAPLNKICDLRYGENPHQRAALYSKNPGLPFEQLGGKELSYNNILDAYGTWQAVNEFDAPACVIFKHVTPCGLGTGANIREAFERAWNTDPLSAFGGIIAVNRTFDRGMAEFLAKRFVEVICAPEFEEEAAKLLSRKPNLRLLKWEALPKGRLMFRSLGDEVLVSEDDEKLLGDKWEVPTVKKPTKAEEEALRLAWAACKYVRSNAIVLSDRHQTVAIGAGQMSRVDSVFMAGRKLGLYLKDNPKPEVMVMASDAFFPFPDALEEGVKLGATAVIQPGGSVKDAEVIAAADRLGVSMVLTGMRHFRH
;
A
#
# COMPACT_ATOMS: atom_id res chain seq x y z
N MET A 1 6.67 -45.85 13.67
CA MET A 1 7.91 -45.26 14.23
C MET A 1 7.59 -44.77 15.63
N LYS A 2 8.51 -44.93 16.61
CA LYS A 2 8.29 -44.40 17.96
C LYS A 2 8.38 -42.87 17.91
N GLU A 3 7.35 -42.17 18.35
CA GLU A 3 7.32 -40.70 18.35
C GLU A 3 8.53 -40.13 19.12
N GLY A 4 9.26 -39.20 18.49
CA GLY A 4 10.27 -38.36 19.13
C GLY A 4 11.75 -38.79 19.05
N LYS A 5 12.10 -39.90 18.39
CA LYS A 5 13.52 -40.25 18.14
C LYS A 5 13.92 -40.02 16.68
N PRO A 6 15.07 -39.38 16.39
CA PRO A 6 15.58 -39.25 15.02
C PRO A 6 15.78 -40.62 14.37
N VAL A 7 15.49 -40.72 13.07
CA VAL A 7 15.74 -41.93 12.27
C VAL A 7 17.24 -42.15 12.11
N ARG A 8 17.75 -43.33 12.46
CA ARG A 8 19.17 -43.65 12.29
C ARG A 8 19.48 -44.03 10.85
N ILE A 9 20.32 -43.23 10.20
CA ILE A 9 20.66 -43.37 8.79
C ILE A 9 22.04 -44.02 8.66
N ALA A 10 22.15 -45.03 7.79
CA ALA A 10 23.42 -45.55 7.29
C ALA A 10 23.61 -45.14 5.83
N VAL A 11 24.76 -44.57 5.48
CA VAL A 11 25.04 -44.09 4.12
C VAL A 11 26.13 -44.96 3.48
N LEU A 12 25.80 -45.59 2.36
CA LEU A 12 26.71 -46.39 1.55
C LEU A 12 27.27 -45.52 0.42
N ALA A 13 28.54 -45.11 0.51
CA ALA A 13 29.16 -44.15 -0.41
C ALA A 13 30.60 -44.53 -0.77
N SER A 14 30.85 -44.76 -2.06
CA SER A 14 32.17 -45.17 -2.57
C SER A 14 32.93 -44.07 -3.33
N GLY A 15 32.33 -42.90 -3.53
CA GLY A 15 32.93 -41.77 -4.23
C GLY A 15 33.46 -40.64 -3.31
N GLY A 16 33.45 -39.41 -3.84
CA GLY A 16 33.90 -38.20 -3.11
C GLY A 16 33.00 -37.76 -1.95
N GLY A 17 31.80 -38.35 -1.82
CA GLY A 17 30.92 -38.17 -0.66
C GLY A 17 30.14 -36.86 -0.59
N SER A 18 29.93 -36.17 -1.71
CA SER A 18 29.14 -34.92 -1.74
C SER A 18 27.69 -35.15 -1.28
N ASN A 19 27.03 -36.20 -1.77
CA ASN A 19 25.69 -36.59 -1.32
C ASN A 19 25.64 -37.01 0.17
N LEU A 20 26.69 -37.66 0.69
CA LEU A 20 26.81 -37.92 2.14
C LEU A 20 26.84 -36.60 2.92
N GLN A 21 27.67 -35.64 2.49
CA GLN A 21 27.75 -34.33 3.15
C GLN A 21 26.40 -33.61 3.16
N ALA A 22 25.68 -33.62 2.03
CA ALA A 22 24.37 -32.99 1.93
C ALA A 22 23.36 -33.58 2.93
N ILE A 23 23.38 -34.90 3.15
CA ILE A 23 22.53 -35.55 4.16
C ILE A 23 22.96 -35.14 5.58
N ILE A 24 24.28 -35.09 5.87
CA ILE A 24 24.80 -34.65 7.17
C ILE A 24 24.35 -33.21 7.48
N ASP A 25 24.54 -32.28 6.55
CA ASP A 25 24.20 -30.87 6.72
C ASP A 25 22.68 -30.68 6.88
N ALA A 26 21.88 -31.48 6.17
CA ALA A 26 20.42 -31.46 6.30
C ALA A 26 19.94 -32.00 7.65
N CYS A 27 20.62 -33.00 8.23
CA CYS A 27 20.33 -33.47 9.58
C CYS A 27 20.72 -32.40 10.63
N ALA A 28 21.91 -31.81 10.50
CA ALA A 28 22.42 -30.79 11.43
C ALA A 28 21.56 -29.52 11.47
N SER A 29 20.98 -29.13 10.33
CA SER A 29 20.06 -27.97 10.24
C SER A 29 18.61 -28.27 10.67
N GLY A 30 18.28 -29.53 10.99
CA GLY A 30 16.91 -29.94 11.31
C GLY A 30 15.98 -30.06 10.09
N ARG A 31 16.52 -29.99 8.86
CA ARG A 31 15.77 -30.20 7.61
C ARG A 31 15.37 -31.66 7.42
N VAL A 32 16.17 -32.57 7.95
CA VAL A 32 15.92 -34.01 8.01
C VAL A 32 15.83 -34.41 9.47
N ASN A 33 14.72 -35.01 9.90
CA ASN A 33 14.56 -35.56 11.24
C ASN A 33 15.27 -36.93 11.38
N GLY A 34 16.58 -36.92 11.18
CA GLY A 34 17.41 -38.11 11.16
C GLY A 34 18.82 -37.84 11.68
N GLU A 35 19.54 -38.92 11.95
CA GLU A 35 20.92 -38.89 12.42
C GLU A 35 21.75 -39.85 11.58
N VAL A 36 22.80 -39.35 10.92
CA VAL A 36 23.73 -40.19 10.18
C VAL A 36 24.65 -40.92 11.16
N SER A 37 24.37 -42.20 11.39
CA SER A 37 25.03 -43.01 12.42
C SER A 37 26.19 -43.85 11.89
N LEU A 38 26.25 -44.05 10.57
CA LEU A 38 27.22 -44.91 9.91
C LEU A 38 27.44 -44.48 8.45
N ALA A 39 28.70 -44.43 8.02
CA ALA A 39 29.08 -44.35 6.62
C ALA A 39 29.92 -45.57 6.22
N VAL A 40 29.55 -46.23 5.13
CA VAL A 40 30.24 -47.44 4.65
C VAL A 40 30.69 -47.24 3.21
N SER A 41 31.92 -47.64 2.90
CA SER A 41 32.47 -47.57 1.55
C SER A 41 32.87 -48.95 1.02
N SER A 42 32.63 -49.20 -0.27
CA SER A 42 33.14 -50.40 -0.93
C SER A 42 34.62 -50.27 -1.32
N LEU A 43 35.24 -49.12 -1.07
CA LEU A 43 36.64 -48.83 -1.32
C LEU A 43 37.37 -48.57 0.00
N GLY A 44 38.64 -48.97 0.08
CA GLY A 44 39.47 -48.75 1.27
C GLY A 44 39.87 -47.29 1.49
N LYS A 45 39.83 -46.46 0.45
CA LYS A 45 40.08 -45.01 0.50
C LYS A 45 39.01 -44.32 -0.35
N ALA A 46 38.08 -43.63 0.31
CA ALA A 46 37.02 -42.85 -0.34
C ALA A 46 36.83 -41.53 0.40
N GLY A 47 36.65 -40.43 -0.34
CA GLY A 47 36.41 -39.10 0.24
C GLY A 47 35.16 -39.06 1.14
N ALA A 48 34.21 -39.95 0.91
CA ALA A 48 33.06 -40.15 1.80
C ALA A 48 33.46 -40.56 3.24
N LEU A 49 34.45 -41.44 3.41
CA LEU A 49 34.91 -41.85 4.74
C LEU A 49 35.60 -40.69 5.48
N GLU A 50 36.36 -39.86 4.76
CA GLU A 50 36.99 -38.66 5.33
C GLU A 50 35.95 -37.63 5.79
N ARG A 51 34.88 -37.43 5.01
CA ARG A 51 33.75 -36.55 5.39
C ARG A 51 33.02 -37.06 6.62
N ALA A 52 32.74 -38.36 6.68
CA ALA A 52 32.12 -38.99 7.85
C ALA A 52 32.98 -38.82 9.10
N ALA A 53 34.29 -39.10 9.01
CA ALA A 53 35.22 -38.94 10.13
C ALA A 53 35.28 -37.49 10.63
N LYS A 54 35.32 -36.50 9.72
CA LYS A 54 35.27 -35.06 10.08
C LYS A 54 34.00 -34.66 10.81
N ALA A 55 32.88 -35.30 10.50
CA ALA A 55 31.59 -35.09 11.15
C ALA A 55 31.41 -35.92 12.44
N GLY A 56 32.41 -36.70 12.87
CA GLY A 56 32.32 -37.57 14.04
C GLY A 56 31.45 -38.82 13.85
N ILE A 57 31.18 -39.21 12.60
CA ILE A 57 30.32 -40.34 12.24
C ILE A 57 31.17 -41.60 12.08
N ARG A 58 30.68 -42.75 12.56
CA ARG A 58 31.34 -44.04 12.37
C ARG A 58 31.54 -44.33 10.87
N ALA A 59 32.79 -44.55 10.46
CA ALA A 59 33.16 -44.75 9.06
C ALA A 59 33.87 -46.11 8.88
N GLU A 60 33.38 -46.94 7.97
CA GLU A 60 33.83 -48.32 7.80
C GLU A 60 34.09 -48.65 6.32
N ALA A 61 35.20 -49.32 6.02
CA ALA A 61 35.50 -49.78 4.67
C ALA A 61 35.20 -51.28 4.54
N LEU A 62 34.37 -51.66 3.58
CA LEU A 62 34.04 -53.05 3.28
C LEU A 62 34.26 -53.39 1.79
N PRO A 63 35.52 -53.48 1.33
CA PRO A 63 35.83 -53.89 -0.04
C PRO A 63 35.45 -55.35 -0.32
N LEU A 64 34.87 -55.61 -1.50
CA LEU A 64 34.46 -56.97 -1.90
C LEU A 64 35.63 -57.97 -1.87
N LYS A 65 36.83 -57.53 -2.28
CA LYS A 65 38.06 -58.35 -2.27
C LYS A 65 38.48 -58.83 -0.88
N ASN A 66 37.98 -58.20 0.18
CA ASN A 66 38.26 -58.59 1.57
C ASN A 66 37.26 -59.63 2.10
N SER A 67 36.27 -60.04 1.29
CA SER A 67 35.26 -61.02 1.67
C SER A 67 35.53 -62.38 1.00
N PRO A 68 35.37 -63.51 1.71
CA PRO A 68 35.60 -64.85 1.16
C PRO A 68 34.68 -65.23 0.00
N SER A 69 33.46 -64.67 -0.04
CA SER A 69 32.48 -64.86 -1.11
C SER A 69 31.52 -63.66 -1.17
N PRO A 70 30.75 -63.48 -2.26
CA PRO A 70 29.68 -62.48 -2.33
C PRO A 70 28.64 -62.61 -1.20
N GLU A 71 28.31 -63.84 -0.80
CA GLU A 71 27.35 -64.12 0.29
C GLU A 71 27.92 -63.71 1.65
N ALA A 72 29.23 -63.93 1.86
CA ALA A 72 29.92 -63.46 3.06
C ALA A 72 29.99 -61.93 3.12
N HIS A 73 30.18 -61.26 1.98
CA HIS A 73 30.14 -59.79 1.87
C HIS A 73 28.74 -59.26 2.21
N ASP A 74 27.70 -59.85 1.63
CA ASP A 74 26.29 -59.50 1.89
C ASP A 74 25.93 -59.67 3.37
N ALA A 75 26.37 -60.76 4.00
CA ALA A 75 26.18 -60.99 5.42
C ALA A 75 26.91 -59.95 6.30
N ALA A 76 28.17 -59.61 5.98
CA ALA A 76 28.94 -58.61 6.71
C ALA A 76 28.34 -57.20 6.58
N LEU A 77 27.91 -56.83 5.36
CA LEU A 77 27.26 -55.56 5.11
C LEU A 77 25.92 -55.44 5.86
N THR A 78 25.13 -56.52 5.87
CA THR A 78 23.87 -56.59 6.63
C THR A 78 24.11 -56.39 8.12
N GLU A 79 25.16 -57.02 8.66
CA GLU A 79 25.50 -56.89 10.08
C GLU A 79 25.92 -55.47 10.43
N LEU A 80 26.76 -54.86 9.59
CA LEU A 80 27.26 -53.52 9.80
C LEU A 80 26.13 -52.49 9.87
N CYS A 81 25.12 -52.64 9.02
CA CYS A 81 23.97 -51.74 8.95
C CYS A 81 22.82 -52.09 9.91
N ARG A 82 22.92 -53.15 10.73
CA ARG A 82 21.81 -53.70 11.54
C ARG A 82 21.09 -52.65 12.41
N GLY A 83 21.81 -51.63 12.89
CA GLY A 83 21.25 -50.54 13.70
C GLY A 83 20.49 -49.46 12.93
N ALA A 84 20.55 -49.45 11.59
CA ALA A 84 19.98 -48.41 10.76
C ALA A 84 18.46 -48.61 10.54
N ASP A 85 17.73 -47.51 10.66
CA ASP A 85 16.32 -47.41 10.31
C ASP A 85 16.16 -47.17 8.80
N LEU A 86 17.11 -46.44 8.19
CA LEU A 86 17.17 -46.11 6.75
C LEU A 86 18.60 -46.34 6.21
N VAL A 87 18.70 -46.91 5.01
CA VAL A 87 19.95 -47.04 4.25
C VAL A 87 19.91 -46.16 3.01
N CYS A 88 20.93 -45.33 2.80
CA CYS A 88 21.05 -44.43 1.66
C CYS A 88 22.26 -44.80 0.79
N LEU A 89 22.04 -45.24 -0.45
CA LEU A 89 23.09 -45.45 -1.44
C LEU A 89 23.45 -44.10 -2.09
N ALA A 90 24.65 -43.60 -1.83
CA ALA A 90 25.17 -42.33 -2.33
C ALA A 90 26.42 -42.58 -3.20
N GLY A 91 26.20 -43.23 -4.35
CA GLY A 91 27.28 -43.71 -5.22
C GLY A 91 27.92 -45.01 -4.73
N TRP A 92 27.09 -45.98 -4.33
CA TRP A 92 27.52 -47.34 -4.01
C TRP A 92 27.71 -48.15 -5.30
N MET A 93 28.86 -48.82 -5.44
CA MET A 93 29.30 -49.41 -6.71
C MET A 93 29.08 -50.92 -6.82
N LEU A 94 28.46 -51.57 -5.83
CA LEU A 94 28.23 -53.02 -5.80
C LEU A 94 26.73 -53.34 -5.82
N LYS A 95 26.34 -54.47 -6.41
CA LYS A 95 24.97 -54.99 -6.27
C LYS A 95 24.74 -55.39 -4.82
N LEU A 96 23.60 -54.99 -4.25
CA LEU A 96 23.19 -55.47 -2.92
C LEU A 96 22.73 -56.93 -3.02
N GLY A 97 23.12 -57.76 -2.04
CA GLY A 97 22.75 -59.16 -2.02
C GLY A 97 21.38 -59.42 -1.40
N PRO A 98 20.85 -60.66 -1.54
CA PRO A 98 19.49 -61.01 -1.11
C PRO A 98 19.26 -60.82 0.39
N LYS A 99 20.28 -61.07 1.23
CA LYS A 99 20.16 -60.96 2.69
C LYS A 99 20.00 -59.50 3.10
N PHE A 100 20.79 -58.60 2.52
CA PHE A 100 20.68 -57.17 2.77
C PHE A 100 19.34 -56.61 2.29
N LEU A 101 18.93 -56.95 1.06
CA LEU A 101 17.66 -56.51 0.48
C LEU A 101 16.46 -56.96 1.34
N SER A 102 16.51 -58.18 1.88
CA SER A 102 15.48 -58.70 2.78
C SER A 102 15.46 -57.95 4.12
N ALA A 103 16.63 -57.74 4.74
CA ALA A 103 16.73 -57.08 6.05
C ALA A 103 16.25 -55.62 6.04
N PHE A 104 16.48 -54.89 4.94
CA PHE A 104 16.11 -53.48 4.79
C PHE A 104 15.00 -53.25 3.76
N LYS A 105 14.15 -54.25 3.49
CA LYS A 105 13.05 -54.13 2.52
C LYS A 105 12.20 -52.89 2.78
N GLY A 106 12.06 -52.03 1.76
CA GLY A 106 11.32 -50.76 1.86
C GLY A 106 12.03 -49.66 2.67
N ARG A 107 13.31 -49.85 3.01
CA ARG A 107 14.12 -48.93 3.84
C ARG A 107 15.49 -48.64 3.21
N ILE A 108 15.63 -48.85 1.91
CA ILE A 108 16.84 -48.55 1.13
C ILE A 108 16.48 -47.54 0.05
N LEU A 109 17.15 -46.40 0.04
CA LEU A 109 17.05 -45.37 -0.99
C LEU A 109 18.31 -45.38 -1.85
N ASN A 110 18.15 -45.15 -3.15
CA ASN A 110 19.26 -44.92 -4.05
C ASN A 110 19.04 -43.61 -4.82
N ILE A 111 20.13 -42.91 -5.10
CA ILE A 111 20.13 -41.77 -6.02
C ILE A 111 20.85 -42.15 -7.31
N HIS A 112 20.16 -41.94 -8.44
CA HIS A 112 20.66 -42.21 -9.77
C HIS A 112 20.84 -40.92 -10.57
N PRO A 113 21.98 -40.70 -11.26
CA PRO A 113 22.29 -39.45 -11.96
C PRO A 113 21.60 -39.28 -13.33
N ALA A 114 20.35 -39.74 -13.46
CA ALA A 114 19.46 -39.50 -14.60
C ALA A 114 17.97 -39.57 -14.18
N LEU A 115 17.07 -39.20 -15.10
CA LEU A 115 15.62 -39.35 -14.95
C LEU A 115 15.16 -40.78 -15.30
N LEU A 116 15.03 -41.64 -14.30
CA LEU A 116 14.55 -43.02 -14.49
C LEU A 116 13.12 -43.06 -15.08
N PRO A 117 12.80 -44.06 -15.92
CA PRO A 117 13.63 -45.23 -16.27
C PRO A 117 14.71 -44.94 -17.34
N ALA A 118 14.78 -43.72 -17.89
CA ALA A 118 15.76 -43.39 -18.92
C ALA A 118 17.18 -43.37 -18.34
N PHE A 119 18.12 -43.93 -19.10
CA PHE A 119 19.54 -44.04 -18.73
C PHE A 119 19.76 -44.71 -17.35
N GLY A 120 18.88 -45.62 -16.95
CA GLY A 120 19.01 -46.48 -15.77
C GLY A 120 19.39 -47.91 -16.13
N GLY A 121 19.75 -48.70 -15.12
CA GLY A 121 20.06 -50.11 -15.26
C GLY A 121 21.55 -50.42 -15.36
N LYS A 122 21.87 -51.70 -15.58
CA LYS A 122 23.25 -52.20 -15.54
C LYS A 122 24.14 -51.47 -16.56
N GLY A 123 25.22 -50.86 -16.07
CA GLY A 123 26.23 -50.17 -16.89
C GLY A 123 26.08 -48.64 -16.94
N PHE A 124 24.93 -48.11 -16.51
CA PHE A 124 24.68 -46.68 -16.39
C PHE A 124 25.04 -46.19 -14.99
N TYR A 125 26.33 -45.97 -14.72
CA TYR A 125 26.80 -45.41 -13.45
C TYR A 125 27.95 -44.42 -13.68
N GLY A 126 28.09 -43.46 -12.76
CA GLY A 126 29.14 -42.44 -12.84
C GLY A 126 29.05 -41.62 -14.13
N MET A 127 30.20 -41.26 -14.70
CA MET A 127 30.29 -40.40 -15.90
C MET A 127 29.60 -40.99 -17.15
N ARG A 128 29.48 -42.32 -17.23
CA ARG A 128 28.87 -43.01 -18.37
C ARG A 128 27.41 -42.60 -18.61
N VAL A 129 26.72 -42.20 -17.54
CA VAL A 129 25.32 -41.74 -17.63
C VAL A 129 25.26 -40.41 -18.37
N HIS A 130 26.12 -39.46 -18.01
CA HIS A 130 26.16 -38.14 -18.64
C HIS A 130 26.66 -38.20 -20.08
N GLU A 131 27.62 -39.07 -20.38
CA GLU A 131 28.05 -39.37 -21.75
C GLU A 131 26.88 -39.90 -22.61
N ALA A 132 26.11 -40.85 -22.09
CA ALA A 132 24.95 -41.41 -22.79
C ALA A 132 23.82 -40.39 -22.99
N VAL A 133 23.57 -39.53 -21.99
CA VAL A 133 22.59 -38.44 -22.08
C VAL A 133 22.96 -37.46 -23.21
N ILE A 134 24.22 -37.03 -23.26
CA ILE A 134 24.71 -36.10 -24.30
C ILE A 134 24.66 -36.78 -25.67
N ALA A 135 25.12 -38.02 -25.78
CA ALA A 135 25.10 -38.78 -27.04
C ALA A 135 23.67 -38.99 -27.58
N ALA A 136 22.68 -39.10 -26.69
CA ALA A 136 21.27 -39.23 -27.08
C ALA A 136 20.63 -37.91 -27.55
N GLY A 137 21.29 -36.76 -27.35
CA GLY A 137 20.79 -35.45 -27.79
C GLY A 137 19.53 -34.97 -27.07
N VAL A 138 19.20 -35.55 -25.91
CA VAL A 138 18.03 -35.12 -25.12
C VAL A 138 18.23 -33.70 -24.61
N ARG A 139 17.15 -32.94 -24.45
CA ARG A 139 17.18 -31.56 -23.91
C ARG A 139 16.98 -31.50 -22.39
N LEU A 140 16.68 -32.63 -21.77
CA LEU A 140 16.39 -32.75 -20.35
C LEU A 140 17.01 -34.03 -19.79
N SER A 141 17.71 -33.90 -18.67
CA SER A 141 18.17 -35.00 -17.84
C SER A 141 17.92 -34.64 -16.38
N GLY A 142 18.62 -35.24 -15.40
CA GLY A 142 18.33 -34.98 -14.00
C GLY A 142 18.94 -35.99 -13.05
N CYS A 143 18.35 -36.09 -11.86
CA CYS A 143 18.58 -37.20 -10.93
C CYS A 143 17.25 -37.79 -10.46
N THR A 144 17.29 -39.06 -10.04
CA THR A 144 16.15 -39.78 -9.48
C THR A 144 16.52 -40.41 -8.14
N VAL A 145 15.73 -40.14 -7.11
CA VAL A 145 15.77 -40.87 -5.84
C VAL A 145 14.63 -41.89 -5.83
N HIS A 146 14.95 -43.15 -5.57
CA HIS A 146 13.96 -44.24 -5.60
C HIS A 146 14.23 -45.27 -4.49
N PHE A 147 13.22 -46.07 -4.16
CA PHE A 147 13.41 -47.25 -3.32
C PHE A 147 14.21 -48.31 -4.09
N VAL A 148 15.13 -49.00 -3.43
CA VAL A 148 15.91 -50.08 -4.06
C VAL A 148 15.10 -51.37 -4.10
N THR A 149 15.15 -52.05 -5.23
CA THR A 149 14.62 -53.39 -5.49
C THR A 149 15.77 -54.33 -5.89
N GLU A 150 15.48 -55.58 -6.24
CA GLU A 150 16.49 -56.54 -6.70
C GLU A 150 17.10 -56.17 -8.06
N ASP A 151 16.33 -55.46 -8.88
CA ASP A 151 16.69 -55.00 -10.21
C ASP A 151 17.24 -53.57 -10.17
N TYR A 152 18.32 -53.32 -10.93
CA TYR A 152 18.95 -52.01 -11.01
C TYR A 152 17.96 -50.92 -11.43
N ASP A 153 17.88 -49.86 -10.62
CA ASP A 153 17.19 -48.60 -10.94
C ASP A 153 15.72 -48.76 -11.37
N SER A 154 15.07 -49.82 -10.89
CA SER A 154 13.70 -50.20 -11.28
C SER A 154 12.65 -49.94 -10.19
N GLY A 155 13.09 -49.53 -9.00
CA GLY A 155 12.21 -49.42 -7.86
C GLY A 155 11.33 -48.17 -7.89
N PRO A 156 10.31 -48.11 -7.02
CA PRO A 156 9.37 -47.00 -6.96
C PRO A 156 10.09 -45.66 -6.75
N ILE A 157 9.85 -44.72 -7.66
CA ILE A 157 10.44 -43.37 -7.65
C ILE A 157 9.84 -42.55 -6.51
N ILE A 158 10.71 -41.89 -5.75
CA ILE A 158 10.36 -40.95 -4.69
C ILE A 158 10.44 -39.53 -5.26
N ILE A 159 11.63 -39.08 -5.66
CA ILE A 159 11.86 -37.72 -6.20
C ILE A 159 12.56 -37.80 -7.54
N GLN A 160 12.18 -36.93 -8.47
CA GLN A 160 12.96 -36.60 -9.65
C GLN A 160 13.23 -35.10 -9.70
N ARG A 161 14.44 -34.73 -10.12
CA ARG A 161 14.82 -33.34 -10.41
C ARG A 161 15.39 -33.27 -11.79
N SER A 162 14.77 -32.46 -12.65
CA SER A 162 15.25 -32.27 -14.02
C SER A 162 16.27 -31.14 -14.11
N VAL A 163 17.26 -31.29 -14.98
CA VAL A 163 18.20 -30.25 -15.38
C VAL A 163 18.24 -30.13 -16.91
N PRO A 164 18.40 -28.91 -17.46
CA PRO A 164 18.54 -28.74 -18.90
C PRO A 164 19.87 -29.33 -19.41
N VAL A 165 19.83 -29.84 -20.63
CA VAL A 165 21.01 -30.25 -21.41
C VAL A 165 21.16 -29.29 -22.58
N PHE A 166 22.25 -28.52 -22.58
CA PHE A 166 22.57 -27.53 -23.58
C PHE A 166 23.31 -28.16 -24.77
N PRO A 167 23.23 -27.57 -25.97
CA PRO A 167 23.92 -28.08 -27.15
C PRO A 167 25.44 -28.28 -26.98
N ASP A 168 26.10 -27.44 -26.19
CA ASP A 168 27.57 -27.42 -26.05
C ASP A 168 28.05 -28.04 -24.72
N ASP A 169 27.21 -28.81 -24.03
CA ASP A 169 27.60 -29.44 -22.77
C ASP A 169 28.72 -30.48 -22.97
N THR A 170 29.70 -30.43 -22.07
CA THR A 170 30.58 -31.58 -21.81
C THR A 170 29.94 -32.50 -20.76
N PRO A 171 30.28 -33.81 -20.73
CA PRO A 171 29.82 -34.71 -19.67
C PRO A 171 30.09 -34.17 -18.27
N GLY A 172 31.22 -33.49 -18.06
CA GLY A 172 31.59 -32.88 -16.77
C GLY A 172 30.70 -31.69 -16.39
N ALA A 173 30.36 -30.82 -17.35
CA ALA A 173 29.46 -29.69 -17.10
C ALA A 173 28.05 -30.17 -16.75
N LEU A 174 27.54 -31.18 -17.48
CA LEU A 174 26.27 -31.82 -17.16
C LEU A 174 26.31 -32.53 -15.81
N ALA A 175 27.39 -33.28 -15.52
CA ALA A 175 27.58 -33.96 -14.24
C ALA A 175 27.55 -32.98 -13.05
N ALA A 176 28.17 -31.81 -13.18
CA ALA A 176 28.14 -30.78 -12.15
C ALA A 176 26.73 -30.24 -11.91
N ARG A 177 25.95 -30.01 -12.97
CA ARG A 177 24.55 -29.57 -12.84
C ARG A 177 23.64 -30.66 -12.26
N VAL A 178 23.81 -31.91 -12.70
CA VAL A 178 23.09 -33.05 -12.12
C VAL A 178 23.45 -33.20 -10.65
N ASN A 179 24.73 -33.11 -10.28
CA ASN A 179 25.15 -33.21 -8.89
C ASN A 179 24.55 -32.09 -8.03
N ALA A 180 24.47 -30.85 -8.53
CA ALA A 180 23.77 -29.78 -7.80
C ALA A 180 22.29 -30.16 -7.51
N ALA A 181 21.60 -30.76 -8.49
CA ALA A 181 20.26 -31.28 -8.28
C ALA A 181 20.20 -32.47 -7.30
N GLU A 182 21.21 -33.34 -7.29
CA GLU A 182 21.30 -34.47 -6.36
C GLU A 182 21.42 -34.02 -4.90
N LEU A 183 22.26 -33.01 -4.65
CA LEU A 183 22.50 -32.46 -3.31
C LEU A 183 21.24 -31.85 -2.69
N GLU A 184 20.24 -31.49 -3.51
CA GLU A 184 18.92 -31.07 -3.07
C GLU A 184 17.91 -32.24 -3.02
N ALA A 185 17.86 -33.07 -4.07
CA ALA A 185 16.90 -34.15 -4.21
C ALA A 185 17.05 -35.21 -3.12
N TYR A 186 18.29 -35.57 -2.79
CA TYR A 186 18.53 -36.68 -1.88
C TYR A 186 18.10 -36.37 -0.45
N PRO A 187 18.55 -35.27 0.17
CA PRO A 187 18.10 -34.95 1.53
C PRO A 187 16.59 -34.74 1.62
N ALA A 188 15.94 -34.23 0.56
CA ALA A 188 14.49 -34.09 0.51
C ALA A 188 13.76 -35.45 0.57
N ALA A 189 14.21 -36.45 -0.20
CA ALA A 189 13.65 -37.79 -0.16
C ALA A 189 13.89 -38.47 1.20
N VAL A 190 15.08 -38.28 1.78
CA VAL A 190 15.42 -38.77 3.11
C VAL A 190 14.52 -38.14 4.17
N SER A 191 14.27 -36.83 4.09
CA SER A 191 13.38 -36.08 5.00
C SER A 191 11.97 -36.69 5.01
N LEU A 192 11.39 -36.94 3.82
CA LEU A 192 10.05 -37.53 3.71
C LEU A 192 9.95 -38.94 4.29
N PHE A 193 11.01 -39.73 4.14
CA PHE A 193 11.09 -41.04 4.79
C PHE A 193 11.13 -40.88 6.31
N CYS A 194 11.99 -39.99 6.82
CA CYS A 194 12.17 -39.75 8.25
C CYS A 194 10.92 -39.21 8.93
N ASP A 195 10.15 -38.38 8.22
CA ASP A 195 8.88 -37.83 8.69
C ASP A 195 7.70 -38.82 8.55
N GLY A 196 7.95 -40.04 8.03
CA GLY A 196 6.92 -41.06 7.88
C GLY A 196 5.88 -40.73 6.81
N LEU A 197 6.22 -39.82 5.89
CA LEU A 197 5.31 -39.27 4.89
C LEU A 197 5.22 -40.14 3.63
N LEU A 198 6.09 -41.13 3.45
CA LEU A 198 6.05 -42.02 2.29
C LEU A 198 5.12 -43.22 2.51
N GLU A 199 4.26 -43.51 1.53
CA GLU A 199 3.45 -44.72 1.43
C GLU A 199 3.74 -45.43 0.11
N LEU A 200 4.03 -46.72 0.18
CA LEU A 200 4.12 -47.57 -1.02
C LEU A 200 2.75 -48.18 -1.29
N LYS A 201 2.13 -47.79 -2.40
CA LYS A 201 0.83 -48.30 -2.85
C LYS A 201 0.89 -48.64 -4.32
N ASP A 202 0.53 -49.88 -4.68
CA ASP A 202 0.48 -50.38 -6.06
C ASP A 202 1.77 -50.14 -6.87
N GLY A 203 2.94 -50.31 -6.22
CA GLY A 203 4.26 -50.09 -6.85
C GLY A 203 4.64 -48.63 -7.05
N ARG A 204 3.88 -47.69 -6.46
CA ARG A 204 4.13 -46.24 -6.51
C ARG A 204 4.34 -45.68 -5.12
N VAL A 205 5.08 -44.58 -5.04
CA VAL A 205 5.25 -43.83 -3.79
C VAL A 205 4.20 -42.71 -3.76
N LEU A 206 3.41 -42.68 -2.70
CA LEU A 206 2.47 -41.60 -2.36
C LEU A 206 3.00 -40.86 -1.14
N VAL A 207 2.68 -39.57 -1.03
CA VAL A 207 2.99 -38.76 0.16
C VAL A 207 1.72 -38.61 0.99
N LYS A 208 1.69 -39.22 2.19
CA LYS A 208 0.48 -39.41 3.03
C LYS A 208 -0.20 -38.11 3.45
N GLN A 209 0.58 -37.07 3.72
CA GLN A 209 0.10 -35.78 4.19
C GLN A 209 1.11 -34.68 3.84
N ALA A 210 0.64 -33.43 3.70
CA ALA A 210 1.51 -32.28 3.76
C ALA A 210 2.26 -32.25 5.11
N PRO A 211 3.53 -31.82 5.17
CA PRO A 211 4.11 -31.44 6.44
C PRO A 211 3.18 -30.43 7.13
N ALA A 212 2.86 -30.64 8.41
CA ALA A 212 2.02 -29.72 9.18
C ALA A 212 2.52 -28.28 9.04
N PRO A 213 1.66 -27.24 9.15
CA PRO A 213 2.10 -25.84 9.19
C PRO A 213 3.06 -25.66 10.38
N GLY A 214 4.35 -25.78 10.05
CA GLY A 214 5.45 -25.75 11.00
C GLY A 214 6.03 -24.35 11.10
N ARG A 215 7.08 -24.24 11.92
CA ARG A 215 8.00 -23.10 11.93
C ARG A 215 8.31 -22.65 10.50
N ALA A 216 8.30 -21.34 10.25
CA ALA A 216 8.70 -20.78 8.97
C ALA A 216 10.07 -21.34 8.57
N ARG A 217 10.17 -21.91 7.38
CA ARG A 217 11.39 -22.54 6.86
C ARG A 217 12.01 -21.72 5.74
N ARG A 218 11.20 -20.98 4.98
CA ARG A 218 11.69 -20.22 3.82
C ARG A 218 11.06 -18.86 3.66
N ALA A 219 11.90 -17.86 3.41
CA ALA A 219 11.51 -16.50 3.06
C ALA A 219 11.95 -16.17 1.62
N LEU A 220 11.02 -15.69 0.80
CA LEU A 220 11.32 -15.06 -0.49
C LEU A 220 11.38 -13.54 -0.30
N ILE A 221 12.53 -12.94 -0.60
CA ILE A 221 12.75 -11.49 -0.47
C ILE A 221 13.03 -10.91 -1.87
N SER A 222 12.18 -10.00 -2.35
CA SER A 222 12.32 -9.34 -3.66
C SER A 222 11.93 -7.87 -3.53
N LEU A 223 12.93 -6.99 -3.39
CA LEU A 223 12.73 -5.61 -2.97
C LEU A 223 13.30 -4.60 -3.99
N SER A 224 12.51 -3.58 -4.31
CA SER A 224 12.96 -2.36 -4.96
C SER A 224 13.65 -1.43 -3.95
N ASP A 225 12.94 -1.10 -2.85
CA ASP A 225 13.51 -0.40 -1.70
C ASP A 225 14.15 -1.40 -0.74
N LYS A 226 15.47 -1.31 -0.58
CA LYS A 226 16.27 -2.26 0.20
C LYS A 226 16.47 -1.84 1.66
N SER A 227 15.75 -0.81 2.12
CA SER A 227 15.78 -0.34 3.50
C SER A 227 15.48 -1.47 4.50
N GLY A 228 16.37 -1.66 5.48
CA GLY A 228 16.24 -2.70 6.51
C GLY A 228 16.41 -4.15 6.04
N ALA A 229 16.67 -4.40 4.75
CA ALA A 229 16.67 -5.77 4.18
C ALA A 229 17.75 -6.68 4.78
N VAL A 230 18.95 -6.15 5.04
CA VAL A 230 20.08 -6.91 5.59
C VAL A 230 19.78 -7.39 7.01
N ASP A 231 19.28 -6.49 7.86
CA ASP A 231 18.97 -6.82 9.26
C ASP A 231 17.81 -7.81 9.35
N PHE A 232 16.79 -7.62 8.53
CA PHE A 232 15.67 -8.56 8.44
C PHE A 232 16.12 -9.96 7.98
N ALA A 233 16.90 -10.05 6.90
CA ALA A 233 17.41 -11.34 6.41
C ALA A 233 18.35 -12.02 7.43
N ARG A 234 19.21 -11.25 8.12
CA ARG A 234 20.08 -11.78 9.18
C ARG A 234 19.27 -12.36 10.33
N ALA A 235 18.21 -11.65 10.76
CA ALA A 235 17.31 -12.09 11.80
C ALA A 235 16.56 -13.37 11.42
N LEU A 236 16.10 -13.49 10.17
CA LEU A 236 15.47 -14.70 9.64
C LEU A 236 16.44 -15.90 9.62
N THR A 237 17.66 -15.70 9.10
CA THR A 237 18.70 -16.73 9.06
C THR A 237 19.08 -17.21 10.46
N ALA A 238 19.22 -16.32 11.43
CA ALA A 238 19.48 -16.69 12.83
C ALA A 238 18.37 -17.57 13.43
N ARG A 239 17.16 -17.46 12.89
CA ARG A 239 15.99 -18.31 13.23
C ARG A 239 15.87 -19.52 12.32
N GLY A 240 16.91 -19.90 11.58
CA GLY A 240 16.93 -21.08 10.72
C GLY A 240 15.97 -20.98 9.51
N VAL A 241 15.53 -19.77 9.16
CA VAL A 241 14.74 -19.53 7.95
C VAL A 241 15.72 -19.38 6.78
N GLU A 242 15.56 -20.21 5.75
CA GLU A 242 16.30 -20.09 4.50
C GLU A 242 15.81 -18.84 3.73
N VAL A 243 16.74 -17.99 3.33
CA VAL A 243 16.43 -16.80 2.52
C VAL A 243 16.68 -17.10 1.05
N VAL A 244 15.65 -16.92 0.23
CA VAL A 244 15.69 -16.96 -1.23
C VAL A 244 15.45 -15.55 -1.76
N SER A 245 16.21 -15.12 -2.76
CA SER A 245 16.15 -13.73 -3.22
C SER A 245 16.36 -13.59 -4.73
N THR A 246 15.76 -12.55 -5.33
CA THR A 246 15.97 -12.14 -6.73
C THR A 246 17.29 -11.41 -6.93
N SER A 247 17.81 -11.38 -8.16
CA SER A 247 19.14 -10.88 -8.57
C SER A 247 19.66 -9.64 -7.81
N GLY A 248 18.94 -8.51 -7.82
CA GLY A 248 19.36 -7.27 -7.17
C GLY A 248 19.43 -7.34 -5.64
N THR A 249 18.44 -7.97 -5.00
CA THR A 249 18.41 -8.16 -3.54
C THR A 249 19.38 -9.26 -3.10
N TYR A 250 19.59 -10.30 -3.93
CA TYR A 250 20.52 -11.39 -3.68
C TYR A 250 21.95 -10.89 -3.58
N LYS A 251 22.37 -10.01 -4.50
CA LYS A 251 23.72 -9.40 -4.48
C LYS A 251 23.97 -8.68 -3.16
N LEU A 252 23.04 -7.81 -2.74
CA LEU A 252 23.13 -7.09 -1.47
C LEU A 252 23.28 -8.03 -0.27
N LEU A 253 22.43 -9.05 -0.16
CA LEU A 253 22.46 -9.98 0.98
C LEU A 253 23.74 -10.83 0.99
N LYS A 254 24.22 -11.22 -0.18
CA LYS A 254 25.47 -11.98 -0.35
C LYS A 254 26.69 -11.15 0.02
N GLU A 255 26.75 -9.89 -0.40
CA GLU A 255 27.82 -8.95 -0.03
C GLU A 255 27.86 -8.70 1.48
N ALA A 256 26.71 -8.74 2.15
CA ALA A 256 26.59 -8.67 3.62
C ALA A 256 26.99 -9.98 4.35
N GLY A 257 27.47 -10.99 3.62
CA GLY A 257 27.97 -12.27 4.16
C GLY A 257 26.87 -13.23 4.62
N LEU A 258 25.61 -13.04 4.19
CA LEU A 258 24.50 -13.89 4.60
C LEU A 258 24.39 -15.15 3.72
N PRO A 259 23.99 -16.30 4.29
CA PRO A 259 23.68 -17.50 3.52
C PRO A 259 22.34 -17.31 2.80
N VAL A 260 22.40 -16.80 1.58
CA VAL A 260 21.24 -16.54 0.72
C VAL A 260 21.29 -17.42 -0.52
N ARG A 261 20.14 -17.96 -0.92
CA ARG A 261 19.96 -18.79 -2.12
C ARG A 261 19.41 -17.93 -3.27
N PRO A 262 19.96 -18.00 -4.49
CA PRO A 262 19.42 -17.29 -5.64
C PRO A 262 18.09 -17.93 -6.07
N LEU A 263 17.11 -17.12 -6.49
CA LEU A 263 15.77 -17.59 -6.89
C LEU A 263 15.82 -18.65 -8.01
N GLU A 264 16.76 -18.51 -8.95
CA GLU A 264 16.94 -19.39 -10.10
C GLU A 264 17.24 -20.83 -9.68
N SER A 265 17.81 -21.03 -8.50
CA SER A 265 18.04 -22.38 -7.96
C SER A 265 16.76 -23.04 -7.45
N LEU A 266 15.77 -22.24 -7.02
CA LEU A 266 14.43 -22.74 -6.64
C LEU A 266 13.60 -23.10 -7.88
N THR A 267 13.75 -22.33 -8.95
CA THR A 267 12.92 -22.47 -10.17
C THR A 267 13.54 -23.38 -11.22
N GLY A 268 14.87 -23.53 -11.22
CA GLY A 268 15.62 -24.15 -12.32
C GLY A 268 15.57 -23.33 -13.62
N PHE A 269 15.12 -22.07 -13.55
CA PHE A 269 14.87 -21.21 -14.71
C PHE A 269 15.56 -19.84 -14.53
N PRO A 270 16.35 -19.37 -15.51
CA PRO A 270 17.05 -18.10 -15.40
C PRO A 270 16.12 -16.89 -15.54
N GLU A 271 16.57 -15.74 -15.06
CA GLU A 271 15.95 -14.45 -15.38
C GLU A 271 16.06 -14.16 -16.90
N ILE A 272 14.95 -13.81 -17.55
CA ILE A 272 14.89 -13.49 -18.99
C ILE A 272 14.14 -12.18 -19.26
N LEU A 273 14.24 -11.66 -20.49
CA LEU A 273 13.55 -10.45 -20.96
C LEU A 273 13.86 -9.24 -20.05
N ASP A 274 15.14 -9.03 -19.77
CA ASP A 274 15.67 -7.93 -18.95
C ASP A 274 15.00 -7.81 -17.57
N GLY A 275 14.66 -8.97 -16.98
CA GLY A 275 14.11 -9.05 -15.62
C GLY A 275 12.59 -8.98 -15.54
N ARG A 276 11.89 -8.84 -16.69
CA ARG A 276 10.41 -8.89 -16.75
C ARG A 276 9.86 -10.24 -16.30
N VAL A 277 10.59 -11.33 -16.56
CA VAL A 277 10.17 -12.70 -16.19
C VAL A 277 11.24 -13.34 -15.31
N LYS A 278 11.09 -13.14 -13.99
CA LYS A 278 11.93 -13.73 -12.94
C LYS A 278 11.14 -14.60 -11.94
N THR A 279 10.02 -14.09 -11.43
CA THR A 279 9.24 -14.73 -10.36
C THR A 279 7.95 -15.40 -10.84
N LEU A 280 7.52 -15.13 -12.08
CA LEU A 280 6.30 -15.65 -12.70
C LEU A 280 6.47 -17.13 -13.10
N GLN A 281 6.69 -17.99 -12.11
CA GLN A 281 7.01 -19.40 -12.29
C GLN A 281 6.14 -20.28 -11.38
N PRO A 282 5.67 -21.46 -11.85
CA PRO A 282 4.90 -22.39 -11.03
C PRO A 282 5.65 -22.84 -9.76
N ALA A 283 6.97 -22.94 -9.80
CA ALA A 283 7.78 -23.30 -8.62
C ALA A 283 7.69 -22.23 -7.51
N VAL A 284 7.53 -20.95 -7.87
CA VAL A 284 7.36 -19.87 -6.88
C VAL A 284 5.92 -19.79 -6.43
N HIS A 285 4.99 -19.63 -7.37
CA HIS A 285 3.58 -19.44 -7.04
C HIS A 285 2.94 -20.70 -6.46
N GLY A 286 3.35 -21.89 -6.87
CA GLY A 286 2.94 -23.16 -6.24
C GLY A 286 3.43 -23.27 -4.80
N GLY A 287 4.67 -22.86 -4.53
CA GLY A 287 5.24 -22.81 -3.18
C GLY A 287 4.51 -21.83 -2.25
N ILE A 288 3.91 -20.78 -2.82
CA ILE A 288 3.11 -19.77 -2.10
C ILE A 288 1.64 -20.19 -1.97
N LEU A 289 0.99 -20.65 -3.04
CA LEU A 289 -0.48 -20.77 -3.12
C LEU A 289 -1.04 -22.11 -2.63
N TYR A 290 -0.19 -23.10 -2.40
CA TYR A 290 -0.69 -24.39 -1.97
C TYR A 290 -1.29 -24.31 -0.56
N ARG A 291 -2.38 -25.03 -0.39
CA ARG A 291 -3.07 -25.10 0.89
C ARG A 291 -2.42 -26.17 1.75
N ARG A 292 -1.79 -25.76 2.85
CA ARG A 292 -1.10 -26.67 3.78
C ARG A 292 -2.04 -27.66 4.48
N ASP A 293 -3.33 -27.32 4.57
CA ASP A 293 -4.38 -28.18 5.11
C ASP A 293 -4.95 -29.18 4.08
N ARG A 294 -4.44 -29.19 2.84
CA ARG A 294 -4.90 -30.09 1.76
C ARG A 294 -3.79 -31.04 1.33
N ALA A 295 -3.93 -32.32 1.71
CA ALA A 295 -2.98 -33.38 1.34
C ALA A 295 -2.74 -33.46 -0.19
N ALA A 296 -3.79 -33.34 -1.00
CA ALA A 296 -3.68 -33.35 -2.46
C ALA A 296 -2.78 -32.24 -3.02
N HIS A 297 -2.77 -31.05 -2.40
CA HIS A 297 -1.90 -29.96 -2.84
C HIS A 297 -0.44 -30.25 -2.50
N ALA A 298 -0.16 -30.77 -1.31
CA ALA A 298 1.21 -31.12 -0.94
C ALA A 298 1.76 -32.28 -1.78
N GLU A 299 0.91 -33.24 -2.14
CA GLU A 299 1.30 -34.28 -3.10
C GLU A 299 1.67 -33.68 -4.46
N GLN A 300 0.92 -32.72 -4.97
CA GLN A 300 1.27 -32.02 -6.21
C GLN A 300 2.60 -31.26 -6.10
N LEU A 301 2.81 -30.53 -4.99
CA LEU A 301 4.08 -29.83 -4.76
C LEU A 301 5.25 -30.80 -4.80
N PHE A 302 5.12 -31.91 -4.07
CA PHE A 302 6.11 -32.95 -4.02
C PHE A 302 6.39 -33.53 -5.41
N ARG A 303 5.36 -33.95 -6.15
CA ARG A 303 5.48 -34.53 -7.50
C ARG A 303 6.20 -33.59 -8.47
N HIS A 304 6.05 -32.28 -8.29
CA HIS A 304 6.67 -31.27 -9.15
C HIS A 304 7.96 -30.68 -8.56
N GLY A 305 8.45 -31.21 -7.43
CA GLY A 305 9.64 -30.67 -6.76
C GLY A 305 9.49 -29.23 -6.28
N ILE A 306 8.26 -28.75 -6.09
CA ILE A 306 8.00 -27.37 -5.69
C ILE A 306 8.22 -27.27 -4.18
N GLU A 307 9.11 -26.38 -3.76
CA GLU A 307 9.41 -26.19 -2.35
C GLU A 307 8.49 -25.11 -1.73
N PRO A 308 8.00 -25.30 -0.50
CA PRO A 308 7.16 -24.30 0.19
C PRO A 308 7.84 -22.95 0.40
N ILE A 309 7.06 -21.86 0.37
CA ILE A 309 7.49 -20.53 0.78
C ILE A 309 6.56 -20.06 1.91
N ASP A 310 7.14 -19.58 3.02
CA ASP A 310 6.37 -19.26 4.23
C ASP A 310 6.28 -17.75 4.49
N ILE A 311 7.32 -17.01 4.09
CA ILE A 311 7.37 -15.55 4.21
C ILE A 311 7.68 -14.98 2.83
N VAL A 312 6.97 -13.94 2.42
CA VAL A 312 7.20 -13.20 1.17
C VAL A 312 7.30 -11.72 1.49
N ALA A 313 8.51 -11.17 1.37
CA ALA A 313 8.77 -9.74 1.55
C ALA A 313 9.02 -9.09 0.19
N VAL A 314 8.10 -8.22 -0.22
CA VAL A 314 8.10 -7.57 -1.53
C VAL A 314 7.64 -6.13 -1.41
N ASN A 315 8.43 -5.19 -1.92
CA ASN A 315 7.94 -3.85 -2.21
C ASN A 315 8.10 -3.57 -3.71
N LEU A 316 7.11 -2.88 -4.26
CA LEU A 316 6.96 -2.67 -5.70
C LEU A 316 7.92 -1.59 -6.20
N TYR A 317 8.09 -1.52 -7.52
CA TYR A 317 8.77 -0.39 -8.15
C TYR A 317 8.06 0.93 -7.80
N PRO A 318 8.80 2.05 -7.63
CA PRO A 318 8.23 3.30 -7.16
C PRO A 318 7.48 4.05 -8.28
N PHE A 319 6.48 3.40 -8.88
CA PHE A 319 5.74 3.88 -10.05
C PHE A 319 5.24 5.32 -9.89
N GLU A 320 4.71 5.69 -8.73
CA GLU A 320 4.23 7.05 -8.47
C GLU A 320 5.34 8.11 -8.60
N LYS A 321 6.58 7.78 -8.22
CA LYS A 321 7.74 8.69 -8.37
C LYS A 321 8.10 8.89 -9.83
N THR A 322 8.04 7.83 -10.65
CA THR A 322 8.29 7.88 -12.09
C THR A 322 7.14 8.58 -12.80
N ALA A 323 5.89 8.25 -12.46
CA ALA A 323 4.66 8.85 -12.97
C ALA A 323 4.57 10.36 -12.68
N ALA A 324 5.18 10.86 -11.61
CA ALA A 324 5.24 12.30 -11.33
C ALA A 324 6.06 13.09 -12.38
N LYS A 325 6.98 12.44 -13.09
CA LYS A 325 7.92 13.08 -14.02
C LYS A 325 7.71 12.67 -15.48
N ALA A 326 7.38 11.39 -15.70
CA ALA A 326 7.24 10.81 -17.03
C ALA A 326 5.90 11.17 -17.69
N ARG A 327 5.86 11.13 -19.02
CA ARG A 327 4.62 11.28 -19.80
C ARG A 327 3.83 9.98 -19.76
N ALA A 328 2.50 10.06 -19.85
CA ALA A 328 1.67 8.87 -20.07
C ALA A 328 2.17 8.10 -21.31
N TRP A 329 2.23 6.76 -21.21
CA TRP A 329 2.68 5.86 -22.28
C TRP A 329 4.14 6.00 -22.73
N SER A 330 5.01 6.68 -21.97
CA SER A 330 6.45 6.65 -22.25
C SER A 330 7.06 5.29 -21.94
N GLU A 331 8.13 4.91 -22.65
CA GLU A 331 8.86 3.66 -22.42
C GLU A 331 9.33 3.53 -20.96
N GLU A 332 9.95 4.59 -20.41
CA GLU A 332 10.37 4.66 -19.00
C GLU A 332 9.22 4.32 -18.03
N LEU A 333 8.01 4.83 -18.29
CA LEU A 333 6.86 4.59 -17.41
C LEU A 333 6.31 3.18 -17.56
N ILE A 334 6.34 2.62 -18.79
CA ILE A 334 5.91 1.25 -19.06
C ILE A 334 6.87 0.23 -18.42
N GLU A 335 8.18 0.47 -18.46
CA GLU A 335 9.17 -0.41 -17.81
C GLU A 335 9.08 -0.40 -16.28
N ASP A 336 8.57 0.69 -15.68
CA ASP A 336 8.44 0.82 -14.22
C ASP A 336 7.17 0.12 -13.65
N ILE A 337 6.38 -0.56 -14.51
CA ILE A 337 5.21 -1.35 -14.10
C ILE A 337 5.66 -2.74 -13.62
N ASP A 338 5.53 -2.99 -12.33
CA ASP A 338 5.96 -4.24 -11.70
C ASP A 338 4.88 -5.33 -11.81
N ILE A 339 5.11 -6.31 -12.70
CA ILE A 339 4.23 -7.48 -12.84
C ILE A 339 4.51 -8.54 -11.77
N GLY A 340 5.79 -8.85 -11.56
CA GLY A 340 6.24 -9.94 -10.70
C GLY A 340 5.96 -9.66 -9.23
N GLY A 341 6.22 -8.44 -8.77
CA GLY A 341 5.97 -8.01 -7.40
C GLY A 341 4.50 -8.05 -7.05
N VAL A 342 3.62 -7.51 -7.91
CA VAL A 342 2.16 -7.55 -7.71
C VAL A 342 1.65 -8.99 -7.67
N ALA A 343 2.13 -9.86 -8.57
CA ALA A 343 1.74 -11.27 -8.57
C ALA A 343 2.14 -11.98 -7.27
N LEU A 344 3.35 -11.73 -6.76
CA LEU A 344 3.83 -12.28 -5.47
C LEU A 344 2.99 -11.80 -4.29
N LEU A 345 2.70 -10.50 -4.22
CA LEU A 345 1.89 -9.91 -3.14
C LEU A 345 0.49 -10.52 -3.12
N ARG A 346 -0.20 -10.54 -4.26
CA ARG A 346 -1.56 -11.08 -4.35
C ARG A 346 -1.62 -12.57 -4.05
N ALA A 347 -0.64 -13.34 -4.53
CA ALA A 347 -0.57 -14.78 -4.26
C ALA A 347 -0.38 -15.06 -2.75
N SER A 348 0.51 -14.31 -2.11
CA SER A 348 0.82 -14.45 -0.68
C SER A 348 -0.35 -14.02 0.19
N ALA A 349 -0.96 -12.87 -0.11
CA ALA A 349 -2.13 -12.36 0.59
C ALA A 349 -3.34 -13.31 0.47
N LYS A 350 -3.57 -13.90 -0.71
CA LYS A 350 -4.61 -14.92 -0.93
C LYS A 350 -4.42 -16.13 -0.01
N ASN A 351 -3.18 -16.56 0.23
CA ASN A 351 -2.87 -17.72 1.07
C ASN A 351 -2.41 -17.32 2.49
N CYS A 352 -2.96 -16.22 3.05
CA CYS A 352 -2.59 -15.70 4.37
C CYS A 352 -2.82 -16.65 5.54
N ALA A 353 -3.64 -17.69 5.37
CA ALA A 353 -3.75 -18.80 6.32
C ALA A 353 -2.41 -19.55 6.53
N SER A 354 -1.43 -19.32 5.66
CA SER A 354 -0.17 -20.04 5.62
C SER A 354 1.02 -19.11 5.32
N VAL A 355 0.87 -18.14 4.43
CA VAL A 355 1.99 -17.29 4.01
C VAL A 355 1.93 -15.93 4.70
N THR A 356 3.04 -15.51 5.27
CA THR A 356 3.21 -14.14 5.78
C THR A 356 3.68 -13.25 4.65
N VAL A 357 2.88 -12.25 4.27
CA VAL A 357 3.23 -11.25 3.26
C VAL A 357 3.70 -9.96 3.95
N LEU A 358 4.74 -9.32 3.42
CA LEU A 358 5.30 -8.08 3.94
C LEU A 358 5.50 -7.11 2.77
N THR A 359 4.85 -5.95 2.82
CA THR A 359 4.95 -4.89 1.80
C THR A 359 5.85 -3.72 2.19
N ASP A 360 6.19 -3.61 3.46
CA ASP A 360 6.75 -2.41 4.07
C ASP A 360 7.77 -2.78 5.15
N PRO A 361 8.99 -2.20 5.12
CA PRO A 361 10.01 -2.42 6.15
C PRO A 361 9.56 -2.11 7.58
N ALA A 362 8.57 -1.23 7.76
CA ALA A 362 8.01 -0.93 9.08
C ALA A 362 7.38 -2.15 9.77
N ASP A 363 6.99 -3.18 9.01
CA ASP A 363 6.40 -4.41 9.54
C ASP A 363 7.43 -5.50 9.89
N TYR A 364 8.72 -5.30 9.58
CA TYR A 364 9.75 -6.31 9.90
C TYR A 364 9.84 -6.61 11.40
N PRO A 365 9.91 -5.62 12.32
CA PRO A 365 10.06 -5.90 13.75
C PRO A 365 8.91 -6.74 14.31
N ARG A 366 7.65 -6.35 14.04
CA ARG A 366 6.46 -7.06 14.53
C ARG A 366 6.37 -8.50 14.03
N VAL A 367 6.84 -8.81 12.82
CA VAL A 367 6.87 -10.19 12.32
C VAL A 367 7.98 -11.00 12.99
N LEU A 368 9.16 -10.42 13.21
CA LEU A 368 10.24 -11.08 13.95
C LEU A 368 9.83 -11.38 15.40
N ASP A 369 9.20 -10.43 16.08
CA ASP A 369 8.69 -10.60 17.45
C ASP A 369 7.63 -11.71 17.50
N ALA A 370 6.74 -11.75 16.50
CA ALA A 370 5.73 -12.81 16.38
C ALA A 370 6.37 -14.19 16.20
N LEU A 371 7.41 -14.31 15.37
CA LEU A 371 8.15 -15.56 15.19
C LEU A 371 8.78 -16.02 16.51
N ASP A 372 9.38 -15.10 17.29
CA ASP A 372 10.00 -15.44 18.57
C ASP A 372 8.97 -15.91 19.61
N ALA A 373 7.85 -15.21 19.70
CA ALA A 373 6.80 -15.51 20.67
C ALA A 373 6.03 -16.82 20.36
N ASN A 374 6.05 -17.31 19.12
CA ASN A 374 5.16 -18.40 18.67
C ASN A 374 5.93 -19.59 18.07
N ALA A 375 7.11 -19.91 18.61
CA ALA A 375 7.93 -21.04 18.17
C ALA A 375 8.22 -21.04 16.65
N GLY A 376 8.54 -19.86 16.13
CA GLY A 376 8.85 -19.62 14.72
C GLY A 376 7.63 -19.54 13.81
N ARG A 377 6.44 -19.21 14.34
CA ARG A 377 5.20 -19.05 13.55
C ARG A 377 4.70 -17.61 13.61
N VAL A 378 3.96 -17.20 12.58
CA VAL A 378 3.24 -15.92 12.60
C VAL A 378 1.77 -16.21 12.86
N PRO A 379 1.14 -15.57 13.86
CA PRO A 379 -0.28 -15.77 14.15
C PRO A 379 -1.19 -15.43 12.97
N GLU A 380 -2.28 -16.18 12.82
CA GLU A 380 -3.23 -15.98 11.70
C GLU A 380 -3.81 -14.57 11.67
N ALA A 381 -4.12 -13.99 12.83
CA ALA A 381 -4.63 -12.62 12.94
C ALA A 381 -3.67 -11.60 12.30
N LEU A 382 -2.37 -11.74 12.58
CA LEU A 382 -1.32 -10.91 12.02
C LEU A 382 -1.18 -11.13 10.50
N ASN A 383 -1.23 -12.37 10.03
CA ASN A 383 -1.21 -12.64 8.59
C ASN A 383 -2.42 -12.03 7.85
N ARG A 384 -3.62 -12.05 8.45
CA ARG A 384 -4.81 -11.45 7.85
C ARG A 384 -4.66 -9.93 7.73
N GLU A 385 -4.15 -9.27 8.77
CA GLU A 385 -3.89 -7.83 8.73
C GLU A 385 -2.88 -7.46 7.62
N LEU A 386 -1.76 -8.19 7.56
CA LEU A 386 -0.74 -8.00 6.53
C LEU A 386 -1.27 -8.30 5.11
N ALA A 387 -2.17 -9.26 4.97
CA ALA A 387 -2.81 -9.57 3.70
C ALA A 387 -3.76 -8.45 3.22
N VAL A 388 -4.52 -7.84 4.14
CA VAL A 388 -5.33 -6.65 3.83
C VAL A 388 -4.42 -5.52 3.36
N LYS A 389 -3.34 -5.23 4.11
CA LYS A 389 -2.34 -4.23 3.71
C LYS A 389 -1.76 -4.51 2.32
N ALA A 390 -1.45 -5.77 2.00
CA ALA A 390 -0.95 -6.15 0.68
C ALA A 390 -1.96 -5.91 -0.45
N PHE A 391 -3.25 -6.21 -0.23
CA PHE A 391 -4.30 -5.89 -1.21
C PHE A 391 -4.49 -4.38 -1.38
N GLU A 392 -4.46 -3.60 -0.30
CA GLU A 392 -4.52 -2.13 -0.35
C GLU A 392 -3.35 -1.56 -1.17
N VAL A 393 -2.12 -2.04 -0.94
CA VAL A 393 -0.93 -1.63 -1.71
C VAL A 393 -1.11 -1.94 -3.19
N THR A 394 -1.54 -3.14 -3.57
CA THR A 394 -1.74 -3.48 -5.00
C THR A 394 -2.90 -2.71 -5.63
N SER A 395 -3.97 -2.43 -4.86
CA SER A 395 -5.09 -1.61 -5.32
C SER A 395 -4.67 -0.17 -5.57
N ALA A 396 -3.86 0.42 -4.68
CA ALA A 396 -3.31 1.76 -4.86
C ALA A 396 -2.36 1.82 -6.06
N TYR A 397 -1.50 0.81 -6.21
CA TYR A 397 -0.55 0.71 -7.33
C TYR A 397 -1.26 0.65 -8.69
N ASP A 398 -2.25 -0.23 -8.84
CA ASP A 398 -3.05 -0.32 -10.07
C ASP A 398 -3.88 0.95 -10.33
N ALA A 399 -4.36 1.61 -9.26
CA ALA A 399 -5.06 2.89 -9.38
C ALA A 399 -4.12 4.00 -9.89
N ALA A 400 -2.87 4.05 -9.43
CA ALA A 400 -1.86 4.99 -9.91
C ALA A 400 -1.53 4.75 -11.38
N ILE A 401 -1.34 3.49 -11.80
CA ILE A 401 -1.12 3.13 -13.21
C ILE A 401 -2.31 3.56 -14.07
N ALA A 402 -3.52 3.16 -13.69
CA ALA A 402 -4.72 3.51 -14.45
C ALA A 402 -4.95 5.02 -14.51
N GLY A 403 -4.68 5.74 -13.41
CA GLY A 403 -4.80 7.20 -13.36
C GLY A 403 -3.78 7.90 -14.26
N LYS A 404 -2.52 7.43 -14.30
CA LYS A 404 -1.49 8.04 -15.14
C LYS A 404 -1.64 7.71 -16.63
N LEU A 405 -2.00 6.45 -16.96
CA LEU A 405 -2.15 6.00 -18.35
C LEU A 405 -3.49 6.39 -18.97
N GLY A 406 -4.55 6.47 -18.16
CA GLY A 406 -5.91 6.79 -18.59
C GLY A 406 -6.09 8.20 -19.16
N GLY A 407 -5.09 9.07 -19.01
CA GLY A 407 -5.16 10.46 -19.47
C GLY A 407 -5.96 11.35 -18.52
N GLU A 408 -5.46 12.58 -18.43
CA GLU A 408 -5.83 13.75 -17.60
C GLU A 408 -6.36 13.55 -16.16
N PRO A 409 -5.82 14.31 -15.17
CA PRO A 409 -6.45 14.41 -13.86
C PRO A 409 -7.90 14.86 -14.03
N LEU A 410 -8.75 14.52 -13.05
CA LEU A 410 -10.12 15.03 -12.96
C LEU A 410 -10.13 16.53 -13.25
N SER A 411 -10.62 16.91 -14.43
CA SER A 411 -10.69 18.29 -14.88
C SER A 411 -12.15 18.69 -15.00
N CYS A 412 -12.37 19.99 -14.92
CA CYS A 412 -13.71 20.55 -14.97
C CYS A 412 -14.32 20.53 -16.38
N GLU A 413 -13.51 20.27 -17.41
CA GLU A 413 -13.95 20.27 -18.80
C GLU A 413 -14.72 18.99 -19.18
N PHE A 414 -14.58 17.90 -18.42
CA PHE A 414 -15.29 16.64 -18.68
C PHE A 414 -15.49 15.80 -17.41
N PHE A 415 -16.74 15.50 -17.06
CA PHE A 415 -17.06 14.54 -16.00
C PHE A 415 -17.06 13.11 -16.57
N PRO A 416 -16.14 12.22 -16.14
CA PRO A 416 -16.03 10.89 -16.71
C PRO A 416 -17.18 9.97 -16.27
N SER A 417 -17.46 8.94 -17.07
CA SER A 417 -18.44 7.88 -16.73
C SER A 417 -18.07 7.08 -15.48
N ARG A 418 -16.80 7.14 -15.06
CA ARG A 418 -16.30 6.59 -13.80
C ARG A 418 -15.30 7.55 -13.17
N MET A 419 -15.62 8.03 -11.97
CA MET A 419 -14.74 8.91 -11.19
C MET A 419 -14.07 8.12 -10.05
N LYS A 420 -12.77 8.36 -9.85
CA LYS A 420 -12.02 7.88 -8.67
C LYS A 420 -11.48 9.08 -7.91
N ALA A 421 -11.75 9.18 -6.61
CA ALA A 421 -11.26 10.25 -5.74
C ALA A 421 -10.33 9.65 -4.67
N PRO A 422 -9.00 9.61 -4.90
CA PRO A 422 -8.07 9.14 -3.89
C PRO A 422 -8.00 10.15 -2.73
N LEU A 423 -8.19 9.65 -1.51
CA LEU A 423 -8.21 10.45 -0.29
C LEU A 423 -7.33 9.80 0.76
N ASN A 424 -6.36 10.55 1.26
CA ASN A 424 -5.46 10.13 2.34
C ASN A 424 -5.97 10.69 3.66
N LYS A 425 -6.09 9.83 4.68
CA LYS A 425 -6.47 10.28 6.03
C LYS A 425 -5.34 11.15 6.60
N ILE A 426 -5.68 12.36 7.03
CA ILE A 426 -4.75 13.29 7.68
C ILE A 426 -4.78 13.08 9.20
N CYS A 427 -5.97 13.13 9.80
CA CYS A 427 -6.15 12.91 11.23
C CYS A 427 -7.60 12.52 11.57
N ASP A 428 -7.79 11.90 12.74
CA ASP A 428 -9.11 11.82 13.36
C ASP A 428 -9.49 13.20 13.93
N LEU A 429 -10.78 13.54 13.83
CA LEU A 429 -11.34 14.73 14.45
C LEU A 429 -12.08 14.33 15.72
N ARG A 430 -12.19 15.26 16.68
CA ARG A 430 -12.84 15.01 17.96
C ARG A 430 -14.28 14.49 17.82
N TYR A 431 -15.01 15.03 16.84
CA TYR A 431 -16.34 14.63 16.42
C TYR A 431 -16.67 15.30 15.07
N GLY A 432 -17.79 14.93 14.46
CA GLY A 432 -18.33 15.53 13.22
C GLY A 432 -18.95 16.90 13.44
N GLU A 433 -20.05 17.22 12.76
CA GLU A 433 -20.77 18.47 13.03
C GLU A 433 -21.30 18.53 14.47
N ASN A 434 -21.64 17.36 15.04
CA ASN A 434 -22.19 17.21 16.39
C ASN A 434 -21.37 16.19 17.23
N PRO A 435 -21.32 16.35 18.57
CA PRO A 435 -20.48 15.52 19.45
C PRO A 435 -20.66 13.99 19.38
N HIS A 436 -21.85 13.51 18.98
CA HIS A 436 -22.14 12.08 18.89
C HIS A 436 -21.68 11.45 17.57
N GLN A 437 -21.22 12.26 16.61
CA GLN A 437 -20.76 11.82 15.29
C GLN A 437 -19.24 11.67 15.31
N ARG A 438 -18.70 10.57 14.80
CA ARG A 438 -17.25 10.41 14.58
C ARG A 438 -16.86 11.08 13.26
N ALA A 439 -15.66 11.65 13.19
CA ALA A 439 -15.17 12.26 11.95
C ALA A 439 -13.64 12.17 11.83
N ALA A 440 -13.15 12.34 10.61
CA ALA A 440 -11.74 12.43 10.27
C ALA A 440 -11.56 13.38 9.08
N LEU A 441 -10.40 14.01 8.99
CA LEU A 441 -10.01 14.85 7.86
C LEU A 441 -9.25 14.00 6.85
N TYR A 442 -9.61 14.14 5.57
CA TYR A 442 -8.94 13.51 4.44
C TYR A 442 -8.47 14.56 3.43
N SER A 443 -7.39 14.28 2.69
CA SER A 443 -6.82 15.17 1.68
C SER A 443 -6.35 14.40 0.45
N LYS A 444 -6.38 15.07 -0.72
CA LYS A 444 -5.74 14.57 -1.94
C LYS A 444 -4.20 14.66 -1.88
N ASN A 445 -3.69 15.66 -1.15
CA ASN A 445 -2.26 15.92 -0.97
C ASN A 445 -1.80 15.51 0.44
N PRO A 446 -0.53 15.12 0.62
CA PRO A 446 0.01 14.90 1.96
C PRO A 446 -0.02 16.21 2.76
N GLY A 447 -0.55 16.16 3.99
CA GLY A 447 -0.56 17.28 4.94
C GLY A 447 -1.82 18.16 4.93
N LEU A 448 -1.80 19.17 5.80
CA LEU A 448 -2.85 20.21 5.93
C LEU A 448 -2.57 21.38 4.98
N PRO A 449 -3.60 22.09 4.48
CA PRO A 449 -3.43 23.27 3.63
C PRO A 449 -3.01 24.53 4.40
N PHE A 450 -2.84 24.44 5.71
CA PHE A 450 -2.48 25.53 6.62
C PHE A 450 -1.57 25.01 7.73
N GLU A 451 -0.82 25.93 8.35
CA GLU A 451 -0.05 25.67 9.57
C GLU A 451 -0.84 26.16 10.79
N GLN A 452 -0.99 25.30 11.80
CA GLN A 452 -1.60 25.68 13.07
C GLN A 452 -0.50 26.16 14.05
N LEU A 453 -0.42 27.47 14.28
CA LEU A 453 0.60 28.08 15.14
C LEU A 453 0.32 27.93 16.65
N GLY A 454 -0.93 27.58 17.01
CA GLY A 454 -1.32 27.39 18.40
C GLY A 454 -2.80 27.06 18.58
N GLY A 455 -3.18 26.87 19.85
CA GLY A 455 -4.56 26.57 20.25
C GLY A 455 -4.86 25.08 20.38
N LYS A 456 -6.13 24.78 20.69
CA LYS A 456 -6.66 23.42 20.76
C LYS A 456 -6.76 22.77 19.37
N GLU A 457 -6.93 21.45 19.34
CA GLU A 457 -7.30 20.71 18.13
C GLU A 457 -8.52 21.33 17.41
N LEU A 458 -8.49 21.32 16.08
CA LEU A 458 -9.58 21.79 15.23
C LEU A 458 -10.76 20.81 15.24
N SER A 459 -11.98 21.32 15.39
CA SER A 459 -13.20 20.55 15.14
C SER A 459 -13.60 20.55 13.67
N TYR A 460 -14.52 19.66 13.28
CA TYR A 460 -15.13 19.65 11.94
C TYR A 460 -15.65 21.03 11.53
N ASN A 461 -16.44 21.67 12.39
CA ASN A 461 -17.01 22.99 12.11
C ASN A 461 -15.94 24.08 12.02
N ASN A 462 -14.86 23.98 12.81
CA ASN A 462 -13.76 24.95 12.71
C ASN A 462 -13.10 24.90 11.34
N ILE A 463 -12.85 23.70 10.80
CA ILE A 463 -12.23 23.53 9.48
C ILE A 463 -13.16 24.04 8.39
N LEU A 464 -14.45 23.68 8.47
CA LEU A 464 -15.47 24.10 7.51
C LEU A 464 -15.61 25.63 7.43
N ASP A 465 -15.74 26.29 8.59
CA ASP A 465 -15.88 27.74 8.66
C ASP A 465 -14.57 28.45 8.32
N ALA A 466 -13.41 27.97 8.79
CA ALA A 466 -12.11 28.55 8.45
C ALA A 466 -11.88 28.55 6.93
N TYR A 467 -12.24 27.46 6.26
CA TYR A 467 -12.15 27.37 4.81
C TYR A 467 -13.05 28.39 4.12
N GLY A 468 -14.33 28.46 4.49
CA GLY A 468 -15.26 29.43 3.92
C GLY A 468 -14.85 30.89 4.16
N THR A 469 -14.36 31.19 5.37
CA THR A 469 -13.90 32.54 5.74
C THR A 469 -12.64 32.92 4.95
N TRP A 470 -11.72 31.99 4.79
CA TRP A 470 -10.50 32.18 4.02
C TRP A 470 -10.79 32.37 2.52
N GLN A 471 -11.74 31.61 1.95
CA GLN A 471 -12.21 31.86 0.58
C GLN A 471 -12.75 33.29 0.43
N ALA A 472 -13.64 33.70 1.33
CA ALA A 472 -14.31 34.99 1.26
C ALA A 472 -13.34 36.17 1.35
N VAL A 473 -12.33 36.12 2.22
CA VAL A 473 -11.36 37.23 2.36
C VAL A 473 -10.44 37.37 1.14
N ASN A 474 -10.21 36.27 0.40
CA ASN A 474 -9.40 36.26 -0.82
C ASN A 474 -10.14 36.78 -2.06
N GLU A 475 -11.42 37.18 -1.94
CA GLU A 475 -12.16 37.88 -3.00
C GLU A 475 -11.69 39.34 -3.18
N PHE A 476 -10.89 39.86 -2.25
CA PHE A 476 -10.49 41.26 -2.20
C PHE A 476 -8.99 41.45 -2.40
N ASP A 477 -8.62 42.33 -3.32
CA ASP A 477 -7.25 42.81 -3.46
C ASP A 477 -6.88 43.81 -2.37
N ALA A 478 -7.82 44.66 -1.93
CA ALA A 478 -7.61 45.62 -0.85
C ALA A 478 -7.50 44.92 0.52
N PRO A 479 -6.88 45.52 1.55
CA PRO A 479 -6.91 44.99 2.91
C PRO A 479 -8.35 44.70 3.33
N ALA A 480 -8.62 43.45 3.70
CA ALA A 480 -9.96 42.95 3.96
C ALA A 480 -10.00 42.04 5.18
N CYS A 481 -11.11 42.10 5.91
CA CYS A 481 -11.43 41.21 7.01
C CYS A 481 -12.83 40.63 6.80
N VAL A 482 -12.98 39.33 7.05
CA VAL A 482 -14.25 38.62 6.98
C VAL A 482 -14.45 37.82 8.27
N ILE A 483 -15.67 37.83 8.80
CA ILE A 483 -16.03 37.11 10.03
C ILE A 483 -17.20 36.17 9.75
N PHE A 484 -16.99 34.88 9.91
CA PHE A 484 -18.02 33.85 9.77
C PHE A 484 -18.50 33.33 11.11
N LYS A 485 -19.72 32.79 11.09
CA LYS A 485 -20.22 31.91 12.13
C LYS A 485 -21.28 30.99 11.53
N HIS A 486 -21.09 29.67 11.66
CA HIS A 486 -22.01 28.67 11.10
C HIS A 486 -22.17 28.85 9.59
N VAL A 487 -21.07 28.72 8.85
CA VAL A 487 -20.96 28.65 7.39
C VAL A 487 -21.53 29.85 6.62
N THR A 488 -21.67 31.00 7.28
CA THR A 488 -22.13 32.26 6.68
C THR A 488 -21.39 33.45 7.31
N PRO A 489 -21.07 34.51 6.55
CA PRO A 489 -20.51 35.73 7.12
C PRO A 489 -21.54 36.45 7.99
N CYS A 490 -21.06 37.00 9.10
CA CYS A 490 -21.77 37.96 9.94
C CYS A 490 -21.26 39.40 9.75
N GLY A 491 -20.07 39.57 9.19
CA GLY A 491 -19.50 40.88 8.86
C GLY A 491 -18.30 40.78 7.92
N LEU A 492 -18.16 41.81 7.08
CA LEU A 492 -17.11 41.96 6.10
C LEU A 492 -16.75 43.43 5.95
N GLY A 493 -15.46 43.73 5.88
CA GLY A 493 -14.97 45.09 5.72
C GLY A 493 -13.67 45.12 4.93
N THR A 494 -13.50 46.18 4.15
CA THR A 494 -12.24 46.57 3.49
C THR A 494 -11.74 47.87 4.10
N GLY A 495 -10.46 48.20 3.94
CA GLY A 495 -9.88 49.41 4.51
C GLY A 495 -8.55 49.82 3.88
N ALA A 496 -8.00 50.97 4.27
CA ALA A 496 -6.66 51.38 3.83
C ALA A 496 -5.56 50.50 4.45
N ASN A 497 -5.86 49.91 5.60
CA ASN A 497 -5.04 48.95 6.31
C ASN A 497 -5.92 47.85 6.92
N ILE A 498 -5.29 46.79 7.43
CA ILE A 498 -6.01 45.61 7.90
C ILE A 498 -6.83 45.87 9.17
N ARG A 499 -6.37 46.80 10.02
CA ARG A 499 -7.07 47.19 11.24
C ARG A 499 -8.40 47.89 10.95
N GLU A 500 -8.41 48.83 10.01
CA GLU A 500 -9.64 49.47 9.54
C GLU A 500 -10.63 48.45 8.97
N ALA A 501 -10.13 47.51 8.15
CA ALA A 501 -10.94 46.44 7.59
C ALA A 501 -11.56 45.56 8.69
N PHE A 502 -10.78 45.21 9.71
CA PHE A 502 -11.22 44.45 10.87
C PHE A 502 -12.29 45.19 11.69
N GLU A 503 -12.06 46.46 12.04
CA GLU A 503 -13.00 47.26 12.82
C GLU A 503 -14.35 47.38 12.09
N ARG A 504 -14.30 47.59 10.76
CA ARG A 504 -15.48 47.60 9.89
C ARG A 504 -16.24 46.27 9.88
N ALA A 505 -15.54 45.16 9.62
CA ALA A 505 -16.16 43.83 9.62
C ALA A 505 -16.78 43.48 10.98
N TRP A 506 -16.11 43.86 12.08
CA TRP A 506 -16.61 43.64 13.44
C TRP A 506 -17.88 44.43 13.72
N ASN A 507 -17.95 45.68 13.27
CA ASN A 507 -19.06 46.59 13.52
C ASN A 507 -20.36 46.21 12.80
N THR A 508 -20.32 45.37 11.75
CA THR A 508 -21.53 44.86 11.09
C THR A 508 -22.48 44.16 12.08
N ASP A 509 -21.97 43.20 12.85
CA ASP A 509 -22.74 42.47 13.85
C ASP A 509 -21.82 41.91 14.97
N PRO A 510 -21.42 42.76 15.94
CA PRO A 510 -20.54 42.36 17.04
C PRO A 510 -21.07 41.18 17.87
N LEU A 511 -22.40 41.05 17.96
CA LEU A 511 -23.05 39.98 18.72
C LEU A 511 -22.83 38.62 18.03
N SER A 512 -23.01 38.57 16.71
CA SER A 512 -22.75 37.34 15.95
C SER A 512 -21.27 37.05 15.79
N ALA A 513 -20.41 38.08 15.71
CA ALA A 513 -18.95 37.93 15.63
C ALA A 513 -18.36 37.25 16.88
N PHE A 514 -19.03 37.31 18.03
CA PHE A 514 -18.63 36.61 19.24
C PHE A 514 -18.67 35.08 19.05
N GLY A 515 -17.52 34.44 19.22
CA GLY A 515 -17.33 33.01 18.94
C GLY A 515 -17.24 32.68 17.46
N GLY A 516 -17.09 33.69 16.60
CA GLY A 516 -16.89 33.51 15.17
C GLY A 516 -15.47 33.10 14.78
N ILE A 517 -15.28 32.95 13.48
CA ILE A 517 -13.99 32.73 12.83
C ILE A 517 -13.66 33.96 12.00
N ILE A 518 -12.44 34.47 12.15
CA ILE A 518 -11.97 35.68 11.49
C ILE A 518 -10.92 35.30 10.44
N ALA A 519 -10.99 35.90 9.25
CA ALA A 519 -9.91 35.85 8.27
C ALA A 519 -9.50 37.26 7.83
N VAL A 520 -8.21 37.46 7.65
CA VAL A 520 -7.59 38.68 7.09
C VAL A 520 -6.72 38.32 5.89
N ASN A 521 -6.70 39.12 4.83
CA ASN A 521 -5.86 38.88 3.64
C ASN A 521 -4.49 39.59 3.69
N ARG A 522 -4.11 40.14 4.84
CA ARG A 522 -2.81 40.77 5.12
C ARG A 522 -2.32 40.32 6.50
N THR A 523 -1.08 40.64 6.83
CA THR A 523 -0.47 40.29 8.12
C THR A 523 -1.35 40.72 9.29
N PHE A 524 -1.60 39.79 10.21
CA PHE A 524 -2.37 40.06 11.42
C PHE A 524 -1.51 40.76 12.47
N ASP A 525 -1.86 42.02 12.77
CA ASP A 525 -1.08 42.89 13.64
C ASP A 525 -1.40 42.80 15.13
N ARG A 526 -0.52 43.40 15.95
CA ARG A 526 -0.69 43.48 17.40
C ARG A 526 -1.94 44.25 17.84
N GLY A 527 -2.36 45.28 17.11
CA GLY A 527 -3.51 46.12 17.49
C GLY A 527 -4.83 45.32 17.47
N MET A 528 -5.02 44.49 16.45
CA MET A 528 -6.14 43.55 16.36
C MET A 528 -6.04 42.47 17.46
N ALA A 529 -4.83 41.98 17.76
CA ALA A 529 -4.63 41.03 18.84
C ALA A 529 -5.03 41.59 20.21
N GLU A 530 -4.69 42.86 20.50
CA GLU A 530 -5.08 43.54 21.75
C GLU A 530 -6.61 43.69 21.86
N PHE A 531 -7.28 44.00 20.75
CA PHE A 531 -8.73 44.05 20.71
C PHE A 531 -9.37 42.68 20.98
N LEU A 532 -8.84 41.61 20.40
CA LEU A 532 -9.39 40.25 20.56
C LEU A 532 -8.96 39.54 21.85
N ALA A 533 -7.91 40.02 22.53
CA ALA A 533 -7.40 39.42 23.77
C ALA A 533 -8.51 39.20 24.82
N LYS A 534 -9.44 40.17 24.91
CA LYS A 534 -10.57 40.17 25.86
C LYS A 534 -11.89 39.63 25.28
N ARG A 535 -11.91 39.20 24.02
CA ARG A 535 -13.12 38.73 23.32
C ARG A 535 -13.01 37.27 22.95
N PHE A 536 -14.14 36.57 22.85
CA PHE A 536 -14.14 35.16 22.47
C PHE A 536 -14.27 35.04 20.95
N VAL A 537 -13.32 34.34 20.34
CA VAL A 537 -13.29 33.92 18.93
C VAL A 537 -12.68 32.52 18.89
N GLU A 538 -13.12 31.69 17.95
CA GLU A 538 -12.70 30.29 17.88
C GLU A 538 -11.40 30.13 17.08
N VAL A 539 -11.32 30.80 15.93
CA VAL A 539 -10.22 30.66 14.96
C VAL A 539 -9.91 32.02 14.32
N ILE A 540 -8.62 32.29 14.11
CA ILE A 540 -8.15 33.41 13.30
C ILE A 540 -7.27 32.85 12.17
N CYS A 541 -7.57 33.25 10.94
CA CYS A 541 -6.85 32.89 9.72
C CYS A 541 -6.14 34.13 9.17
N ALA A 542 -4.86 34.01 8.85
CA ALA A 542 -4.08 35.08 8.23
C ALA A 542 -2.97 34.49 7.34
N PRO A 543 -2.47 35.23 6.34
CA PRO A 543 -1.27 34.82 5.61
C PRO A 543 -0.04 34.80 6.51
N GLU A 544 0.02 35.74 7.45
CA GLU A 544 1.08 35.87 8.44
C GLU A 544 0.53 36.50 9.72
N PHE A 545 1.22 36.25 10.84
CA PHE A 545 0.98 36.92 12.12
C PHE A 545 2.25 37.65 12.54
N GLU A 546 2.11 38.87 13.05
CA GLU A 546 3.22 39.50 13.76
C GLU A 546 3.58 38.67 14.99
N GLU A 547 4.88 38.58 15.30
CA GLU A 547 5.37 37.76 16.41
C GLU A 547 4.73 38.17 17.76
N GLU A 548 4.61 39.47 17.99
CA GLU A 548 3.99 40.02 19.21
C GLU A 548 2.47 39.78 19.24
N ALA A 549 1.79 39.77 18.09
CA ALA A 549 0.38 39.42 17.99
C ALA A 549 0.16 37.94 18.35
N ALA A 550 0.96 37.04 17.77
CA ALA A 550 0.91 35.60 18.06
C ALA A 550 1.20 35.30 19.54
N LYS A 551 2.24 35.94 20.12
CA LYS A 551 2.56 35.85 21.56
C LYS A 551 1.44 36.34 22.47
N LEU A 552 0.72 37.40 22.08
CA LEU A 552 -0.40 37.92 22.87
C LEU A 552 -1.59 36.95 22.82
N LEU A 553 -1.92 36.44 21.64
CA LEU A 553 -3.06 35.55 21.42
C LEU A 553 -2.83 34.14 21.98
N SER A 554 -1.58 33.66 22.04
CA SER A 554 -1.24 32.35 22.63
C SER A 554 -1.61 32.22 24.12
N ARG A 555 -1.79 33.36 24.82
CA ARG A 555 -2.35 33.40 26.19
C ARG A 555 -3.79 32.88 26.28
N LYS A 556 -4.47 32.71 25.13
CA LYS A 556 -5.78 32.11 25.01
C LYS A 556 -5.62 30.67 24.50
N PRO A 557 -5.46 29.65 25.38
CA PRO A 557 -5.07 28.29 24.97
C PRO A 557 -6.09 27.59 24.05
N ASN A 558 -7.33 28.10 23.98
CA ASN A 558 -8.37 27.55 23.12
C ASN A 558 -8.43 28.20 21.73
N LEU A 559 -7.82 29.37 21.53
CA LEU A 559 -7.87 30.10 20.26
C LEU A 559 -6.92 29.46 19.25
N ARG A 560 -7.43 29.08 18.08
CA ARG A 560 -6.60 28.55 17.00
C ARG A 560 -6.12 29.68 16.10
N LEU A 561 -4.82 29.66 15.82
CA LEU A 561 -4.18 30.58 14.87
C LEU A 561 -3.75 29.75 13.65
N LEU A 562 -4.36 30.02 12.51
CA LEU A 562 -4.11 29.31 11.26
C LEU A 562 -3.39 30.23 10.28
N LYS A 563 -2.17 29.86 9.93
CA LYS A 563 -1.40 30.50 8.88
C LYS A 563 -1.70 29.82 7.55
N TRP A 564 -2.17 30.59 6.57
CA TRP A 564 -2.65 30.06 5.29
C TRP A 564 -2.09 30.87 4.13
N GLU A 565 -1.37 30.22 3.21
CA GLU A 565 -0.70 30.92 2.11
C GLU A 565 -1.59 31.11 0.89
N ALA A 566 -2.22 30.03 0.41
CA ALA A 566 -3.03 30.07 -0.79
C ALA A 566 -4.12 28.98 -0.78
N LEU A 567 -5.16 29.21 -1.57
CA LEU A 567 -6.17 28.20 -1.90
C LEU A 567 -5.84 27.56 -3.26
N PRO A 568 -6.02 26.24 -3.41
CA PRO A 568 -5.95 25.61 -4.72
C PRO A 568 -7.05 26.17 -5.62
N LYS A 569 -6.77 26.39 -6.91
CA LYS A 569 -7.77 26.77 -7.94
C LYS A 569 -8.23 25.53 -8.73
N GLY A 570 -9.36 25.64 -9.44
CA GLY A 570 -9.89 24.57 -10.30
C GLY A 570 -10.35 23.35 -9.51
N ARG A 571 -10.95 23.57 -8.34
CA ARG A 571 -11.34 22.48 -7.43
C ARG A 571 -12.69 21.87 -7.84
N LEU A 572 -12.77 20.55 -7.72
CA LEU A 572 -14.05 19.83 -7.71
C LEU A 572 -14.61 19.78 -6.30
N MET A 573 -15.89 20.12 -6.16
CA MET A 573 -16.68 20.03 -4.95
C MET A 573 -17.43 18.70 -4.94
N PHE A 574 -17.37 17.98 -3.82
CA PHE A 574 -18.05 16.71 -3.61
C PHE A 574 -19.10 16.88 -2.50
N ARG A 575 -20.36 16.57 -2.80
CA ARG A 575 -21.45 16.58 -1.81
C ARG A 575 -22.09 15.20 -1.75
N SER A 576 -21.93 14.52 -0.62
CA SER A 576 -22.58 13.22 -0.38
C SER A 576 -24.08 13.40 -0.16
N LEU A 577 -24.86 12.48 -0.71
CA LEU A 577 -26.29 12.32 -0.48
C LEU A 577 -26.61 11.01 0.29
N GLY A 578 -25.57 10.30 0.75
CA GLY A 578 -25.63 8.88 1.09
C GLY A 578 -24.64 8.11 0.24
N ASP A 579 -25.13 7.10 -0.50
CA ASP A 579 -24.33 6.32 -1.45
C ASP A 579 -24.00 7.12 -2.73
N GLU A 580 -24.85 8.08 -3.09
CA GLU A 580 -24.64 8.99 -4.21
C GLU A 580 -23.81 10.21 -3.83
N VAL A 581 -23.08 10.75 -4.82
CA VAL A 581 -22.25 11.94 -4.67
C VAL A 581 -22.50 12.90 -5.82
N LEU A 582 -22.85 14.15 -5.50
CA LEU A 582 -22.86 15.25 -6.46
C LEU A 582 -21.44 15.80 -6.61
N VAL A 583 -21.02 16.01 -7.86
CA VAL A 583 -19.71 16.60 -8.19
C VAL A 583 -19.92 17.83 -9.06
N SER A 584 -19.31 18.95 -8.68
CA SER A 584 -19.37 20.21 -9.44
C SER A 584 -18.02 20.94 -9.42
N GLU A 585 -17.87 21.94 -10.29
CA GLU A 585 -16.87 22.99 -10.08
C GLU A 585 -17.16 23.78 -8.79
N ASP A 586 -16.14 24.43 -8.25
CA ASP A 586 -16.31 25.45 -7.21
C ASP A 586 -16.73 26.80 -7.83
N ASP A 587 -17.41 27.64 -7.05
CA ASP A 587 -17.87 28.96 -7.47
C ASP A 587 -16.72 29.98 -7.38
N GLU A 588 -15.76 29.89 -8.29
CA GLU A 588 -14.53 30.69 -8.27
C GLU A 588 -14.69 32.10 -8.87
N LYS A 589 -15.64 32.29 -9.79
CA LYS A 589 -15.86 33.60 -10.44
C LYS A 589 -16.72 34.50 -9.56
N LEU A 590 -16.46 35.81 -9.59
CA LEU A 590 -17.31 36.80 -8.92
C LEU A 590 -18.25 37.52 -9.89
N LEU A 591 -17.72 37.88 -11.05
CA LEU A 591 -18.48 38.54 -12.12
C LEU A 591 -18.13 37.86 -13.45
N GLY A 592 -19.10 37.86 -14.37
CA GLY A 592 -18.86 37.55 -15.78
C GLY A 592 -18.62 38.82 -16.58
N ASP A 593 -18.85 38.74 -17.89
CA ASP A 593 -18.69 39.88 -18.80
C ASP A 593 -19.84 40.91 -18.70
N LYS A 594 -20.92 40.56 -18.00
CA LYS A 594 -22.13 41.38 -17.92
C LYS A 594 -22.13 42.29 -16.69
N TRP A 595 -22.40 43.58 -16.94
CA TRP A 595 -22.71 44.61 -15.94
C TRP A 595 -23.75 45.56 -16.55
N GLU A 596 -25.00 45.11 -16.61
CA GLU A 596 -26.07 45.82 -17.29
C GLU A 596 -26.80 46.75 -16.31
N VAL A 597 -27.03 48.01 -16.71
CA VAL A 597 -27.78 48.98 -15.89
C VAL A 597 -29.11 49.28 -16.59
N PRO A 598 -30.16 48.47 -16.37
CA PRO A 598 -31.42 48.59 -17.11
C PRO A 598 -32.28 49.78 -16.68
N THR A 599 -32.08 50.31 -15.47
CA THR A 599 -32.82 51.47 -14.96
C THR A 599 -32.41 52.77 -15.64
N VAL A 600 -33.31 53.76 -15.60
CA VAL A 600 -33.08 55.14 -16.06
C VAL A 600 -31.97 55.79 -15.23
N LYS A 601 -32.06 55.69 -13.89
CA LYS A 601 -30.99 56.17 -12.99
C LYS A 601 -29.79 55.24 -13.10
N LYS A 602 -28.60 55.82 -13.31
CA LYS A 602 -27.31 55.10 -13.32
C LYS A 602 -26.68 55.17 -11.92
N PRO A 603 -25.96 54.11 -11.48
CA PRO A 603 -25.25 54.15 -10.21
C PRO A 603 -24.15 55.21 -10.24
N THR A 604 -24.00 55.94 -9.14
CA THR A 604 -22.82 56.77 -8.90
C THR A 604 -21.59 55.91 -8.68
N LYS A 605 -20.38 56.48 -8.75
CA LYS A 605 -19.14 55.74 -8.46
C LYS A 605 -19.14 55.11 -7.06
N ALA A 606 -19.64 55.84 -6.05
CA ALA A 606 -19.73 55.32 -4.69
C ALA A 606 -20.76 54.18 -4.56
N GLU A 607 -21.88 54.26 -5.29
CA GLU A 607 -22.84 53.16 -5.39
C GLU A 607 -22.21 51.95 -6.10
N GLU A 608 -21.47 52.15 -7.19
CA GLU A 608 -20.81 51.05 -7.90
C GLU A 608 -19.78 50.31 -7.02
N GLU A 609 -18.94 51.05 -6.31
CA GLU A 609 -17.99 50.49 -5.33
C GLU A 609 -18.71 49.68 -4.24
N ALA A 610 -19.81 50.23 -3.70
CA ALA A 610 -20.64 49.54 -2.71
C ALA A 610 -21.32 48.29 -3.29
N LEU A 611 -21.82 48.33 -4.54
CA LEU A 611 -22.48 47.19 -5.18
C LEU A 611 -21.49 46.05 -5.41
N ARG A 612 -20.24 46.35 -5.79
CA ARG A 612 -19.18 45.34 -5.94
C ARG A 612 -18.85 44.67 -4.60
N LEU A 613 -18.72 45.44 -3.53
CA LEU A 613 -18.48 44.89 -2.19
C LEU A 613 -19.68 44.07 -1.70
N ALA A 614 -20.89 44.57 -1.87
CA ALA A 614 -22.12 43.86 -1.51
C ALA A 614 -22.25 42.54 -2.28
N TRP A 615 -21.92 42.54 -3.58
CA TRP A 615 -21.95 41.35 -4.43
C TRP A 615 -20.92 40.31 -4.00
N ALA A 616 -19.68 40.74 -3.75
CA ALA A 616 -18.62 39.90 -3.20
C ALA A 616 -19.01 39.27 -1.87
N ALA A 617 -19.62 40.03 -0.95
CA ALA A 617 -20.13 39.49 0.30
C ALA A 617 -21.29 38.50 0.08
N CYS A 618 -22.24 38.82 -0.79
CA CYS A 618 -23.46 38.05 -1.01
C CYS A 618 -23.18 36.63 -1.53
N LYS A 619 -22.15 36.46 -2.38
CA LYS A 619 -21.66 35.16 -2.87
C LYS A 619 -21.34 34.15 -1.76
N TYR A 620 -20.95 34.62 -0.57
CA TYR A 620 -20.57 33.76 0.55
C TYR A 620 -21.66 33.60 1.62
N VAL A 621 -22.81 34.26 1.45
CA VAL A 621 -23.96 34.15 2.36
C VAL A 621 -24.82 32.96 1.96
N ARG A 622 -25.32 32.21 2.94
CA ARG A 622 -26.24 31.09 2.66
C ARG A 622 -27.53 31.59 2.00
N SER A 623 -27.97 30.89 0.96
CA SER A 623 -29.12 31.29 0.16
C SER A 623 -30.46 30.99 0.86
N ASN A 624 -31.51 31.80 0.66
CA ASN A 624 -31.54 33.06 -0.08
C ASN A 624 -30.85 34.19 0.68
N ALA A 625 -29.94 34.90 0.02
CA ALA A 625 -29.14 35.95 0.63
C ALA A 625 -29.57 37.37 0.19
N ILE A 626 -29.57 38.29 1.16
CA ILE A 626 -29.64 39.74 0.95
C ILE A 626 -28.53 40.38 1.77
N VAL A 627 -27.71 41.22 1.12
CA VAL A 627 -26.64 41.97 1.78
C VAL A 627 -26.89 43.46 1.58
N LEU A 628 -26.93 44.20 2.69
CA LEU A 628 -26.85 45.65 2.69
C LEU A 628 -25.43 46.08 2.98
N SER A 629 -24.91 47.04 2.21
CA SER A 629 -23.52 47.46 2.28
C SER A 629 -23.36 48.94 1.99
N ASP A 630 -22.32 49.54 2.55
CA ASP A 630 -21.74 50.75 2.00
C ASP A 630 -20.52 50.39 1.12
N ARG A 631 -19.71 51.39 0.73
CA ARG A 631 -18.52 51.20 -0.12
C ARG A 631 -17.36 50.43 0.54
N HIS A 632 -17.40 50.25 1.85
CA HIS A 632 -16.31 49.77 2.69
C HIS A 632 -16.67 48.54 3.50
N GLN A 633 -17.94 48.33 3.84
CA GLN A 633 -18.35 47.25 4.72
C GLN A 633 -19.81 46.83 4.53
N THR A 634 -20.09 45.59 4.89
CA THR A 634 -21.46 45.15 5.10
C THR A 634 -22.06 45.86 6.31
N VAL A 635 -23.31 46.30 6.22
CA VAL A 635 -24.04 46.91 7.33
C VAL A 635 -25.13 46.01 7.89
N ALA A 636 -25.68 45.12 7.05
CA ALA A 636 -26.61 44.10 7.48
C ALA A 636 -26.66 42.93 6.49
N ILE A 637 -26.87 41.73 7.02
CA ILE A 637 -26.94 40.49 6.23
C ILE A 637 -28.21 39.73 6.62
N GLY A 638 -29.03 39.40 5.62
CA GLY A 638 -30.13 38.45 5.72
C GLY A 638 -29.75 37.14 5.04
N ALA A 639 -29.52 36.09 5.83
CA ALA A 639 -28.98 34.82 5.37
C ALA A 639 -30.00 33.67 5.51
N GLY A 640 -29.95 32.72 4.58
CA GLY A 640 -30.49 31.37 4.72
C GLY A 640 -32.02 31.27 4.73
N GLN A 641 -32.74 32.19 4.08
CA GLN A 641 -34.20 32.15 4.05
C GLN A 641 -34.76 31.42 2.82
N MET A 642 -35.96 30.87 2.95
CA MET A 642 -36.67 30.24 1.82
C MET A 642 -37.31 31.28 0.90
N SER A 643 -37.72 32.43 1.46
CA SER A 643 -38.28 33.56 0.73
C SER A 643 -37.28 34.70 0.61
N ARG A 644 -37.23 35.35 -0.56
CA ARG A 644 -36.32 36.47 -0.83
C ARG A 644 -36.63 37.69 0.04
N VAL A 645 -37.90 38.04 0.18
CA VAL A 645 -38.34 39.19 0.98
C VAL A 645 -38.09 38.97 2.48
N ASP A 646 -38.15 37.72 2.96
CA ASP A 646 -37.80 37.41 4.35
C ASP A 646 -36.32 37.69 4.64
N SER A 647 -35.42 37.46 3.67
CA SER A 647 -34.02 37.87 3.81
C SER A 647 -33.90 39.39 3.91
N VAL A 648 -34.73 40.16 3.21
CA VAL A 648 -34.77 41.64 3.34
C VAL A 648 -35.25 42.04 4.73
N PHE A 649 -36.31 41.42 5.26
CA PHE A 649 -36.81 41.69 6.61
C PHE A 649 -35.76 41.38 7.69
N MET A 650 -35.05 40.25 7.55
CA MET A 650 -33.96 39.89 8.44
C MET A 650 -32.79 40.87 8.37
N ALA A 651 -32.40 41.29 7.15
CA ALA A 651 -31.40 42.34 6.96
C ALA A 651 -31.87 43.67 7.59
N GLY A 652 -33.14 44.05 7.45
CA GLY A 652 -33.71 45.25 8.07
C GLY A 652 -33.63 45.22 9.60
N ARG A 653 -33.92 44.08 10.23
CA ARG A 653 -33.74 43.91 11.68
C ARG A 653 -32.28 44.06 12.11
N LYS A 654 -31.34 43.50 11.34
CA LYS A 654 -29.90 43.63 11.61
C LYS A 654 -29.42 45.06 11.41
N LEU A 655 -29.88 45.75 10.37
CA LEU A 655 -29.60 47.16 10.13
C LEU A 655 -30.07 48.02 11.31
N GLY A 656 -31.26 47.75 11.85
CA GLY A 656 -31.76 48.45 13.04
C GLY A 656 -30.89 48.27 14.30
N LEU A 657 -30.15 47.16 14.40
CA LEU A 657 -29.14 46.98 15.46
C LEU A 657 -27.85 47.74 15.15
N TYR A 658 -27.37 47.64 13.90
CA TYR A 658 -26.19 48.36 13.44
C TYR A 658 -26.30 49.88 13.68
N LEU A 659 -27.47 50.47 13.37
CA LEU A 659 -27.73 51.90 13.49
C LEU A 659 -27.81 52.43 14.93
N LYS A 660 -27.78 51.55 15.95
CA LYS A 660 -27.70 52.00 17.36
C LYS A 660 -26.33 52.56 17.70
N ASP A 661 -25.29 51.97 17.14
CA ASP A 661 -23.90 52.26 17.47
C ASP A 661 -23.14 52.90 16.29
N ASN A 662 -23.76 52.96 15.11
CA ASN A 662 -23.16 53.46 13.87
C ASN A 662 -24.09 54.42 13.15
N PRO A 663 -23.56 55.45 12.46
CA PRO A 663 -24.39 56.32 11.63
C PRO A 663 -24.95 55.56 10.42
N LYS A 664 -26.10 56.03 9.91
CA LYS A 664 -26.62 55.55 8.63
C LYS A 664 -25.64 55.92 7.51
N PRO A 665 -25.22 54.98 6.65
CA PRO A 665 -24.37 55.31 5.52
C PRO A 665 -25.03 56.32 4.58
N GLU A 666 -24.24 57.23 4.02
CA GLU A 666 -24.71 58.16 2.96
C GLU A 666 -25.12 57.40 1.70
N VAL A 667 -24.35 56.37 1.35
CA VAL A 667 -24.65 55.40 0.29
C VAL A 667 -24.81 54.03 0.93
N MET A 668 -26.00 53.46 0.79
CA MET A 668 -26.29 52.09 1.20
C MET A 668 -26.92 51.38 0.02
N VAL A 669 -26.39 50.22 -0.35
CA VAL A 669 -26.86 49.44 -1.49
C VAL A 669 -27.32 48.06 -1.06
N MET A 670 -28.05 47.36 -1.92
CA MET A 670 -28.52 46.00 -1.68
C MET A 670 -28.03 45.03 -2.75
N ALA A 671 -27.46 43.90 -2.34
CA ALA A 671 -27.15 42.78 -3.22
C ALA A 671 -28.08 41.59 -2.94
N SER A 672 -28.49 40.88 -3.99
CA SER A 672 -29.26 39.63 -3.90
C SER A 672 -28.56 38.53 -4.70
N ASP A 673 -28.26 37.39 -4.06
CA ASP A 673 -27.51 36.29 -4.68
C ASP A 673 -28.19 35.68 -5.92
N ALA A 674 -29.52 35.79 -5.98
CA ALA A 674 -30.36 35.43 -7.11
C ALA A 674 -31.36 36.53 -7.48
N PHE A 675 -32.07 36.36 -8.60
CA PHE A 675 -33.02 37.36 -9.07
C PHE A 675 -34.18 37.60 -8.08
N PHE A 676 -34.80 38.78 -8.15
CA PHE A 676 -36.04 39.07 -7.45
C PHE A 676 -37.23 38.47 -8.21
N PRO A 677 -38.01 37.55 -7.60
CA PRO A 677 -39.16 36.95 -8.28
C PRO A 677 -40.32 37.94 -8.42
N PHE A 678 -40.42 38.89 -7.49
CA PHE A 678 -41.43 39.95 -7.45
C PHE A 678 -40.79 41.29 -7.01
N PRO A 679 -41.43 42.44 -7.25
CA PRO A 679 -40.91 43.74 -6.81
C PRO A 679 -40.84 43.95 -5.29
N ASP A 680 -41.54 43.14 -4.50
CA ASP A 680 -41.68 43.29 -3.05
C ASP A 680 -40.35 43.39 -2.29
N ALA A 681 -39.40 42.48 -2.55
CA ALA A 681 -38.09 42.48 -1.91
C ALA A 681 -37.27 43.73 -2.27
N LEU A 682 -37.37 44.19 -3.53
CA LEU A 682 -36.77 45.46 -3.94
C LEU A 682 -37.41 46.63 -3.18
N GLU A 683 -38.73 46.71 -3.17
CA GLU A 683 -39.49 47.78 -2.51
C GLU A 683 -39.16 47.86 -1.02
N GLU A 684 -39.08 46.73 -0.32
CA GLU A 684 -38.68 46.66 1.09
C GLU A 684 -37.22 47.08 1.30
N GLY A 685 -36.31 46.69 0.41
CA GLY A 685 -34.91 47.13 0.47
C GLY A 685 -34.76 48.65 0.33
N VAL A 686 -35.55 49.26 -0.56
CA VAL A 686 -35.58 50.72 -0.72
C VAL A 686 -36.15 51.42 0.52
N LYS A 687 -37.18 50.84 1.17
CA LYS A 687 -37.72 51.38 2.45
C LYS A 687 -36.66 51.40 3.56
N LEU A 688 -35.74 50.44 3.59
CA LEU A 688 -34.60 50.44 4.51
C LEU A 688 -33.57 51.56 4.19
N GLY A 689 -33.58 52.04 2.95
CA GLY A 689 -32.74 53.13 2.46
C GLY A 689 -31.70 52.70 1.43
N ALA A 690 -31.89 51.58 0.75
CA ALA A 690 -31.03 51.20 -0.37
C ALA A 690 -31.18 52.22 -1.52
N THR A 691 -30.07 52.79 -1.98
CA THR A 691 -30.03 53.78 -3.08
C THR A 691 -29.75 53.16 -4.45
N ALA A 692 -29.16 51.96 -4.44
CA ALA A 692 -28.88 51.11 -5.60
C ALA A 692 -28.99 49.62 -5.25
N VAL A 693 -29.22 48.78 -6.26
CA VAL A 693 -29.39 47.33 -6.09
C VAL A 693 -28.63 46.53 -7.16
N ILE A 694 -28.05 45.38 -6.79
CA ILE A 694 -27.40 44.43 -7.71
C ILE A 694 -28.00 43.03 -7.57
N GLN A 695 -28.31 42.40 -8.70
CA GLN A 695 -28.84 41.03 -8.78
C GLN A 695 -28.40 40.38 -10.11
N PRO A 696 -28.64 39.08 -10.34
CA PRO A 696 -28.33 38.45 -11.63
C PRO A 696 -29.23 38.89 -12.79
N GLY A 697 -30.53 39.09 -12.53
CA GLY A 697 -31.56 39.08 -13.57
C GLY A 697 -31.90 37.66 -14.07
N GLY A 698 -32.71 37.57 -15.13
CA GLY A 698 -33.19 36.32 -15.72
C GLY A 698 -34.59 35.90 -15.28
N SER A 699 -35.34 36.75 -14.55
CA SER A 699 -36.74 36.48 -14.22
C SER A 699 -37.65 36.82 -15.39
N VAL A 700 -38.72 36.04 -15.60
CA VAL A 700 -39.82 36.42 -16.51
C VAL A 700 -40.49 37.73 -16.08
N LYS A 701 -40.31 38.14 -14.81
CA LYS A 701 -40.81 39.39 -14.22
C LYS A 701 -39.77 40.50 -14.08
N ASP A 702 -38.59 40.37 -14.70
CA ASP A 702 -37.55 41.41 -14.57
C ASP A 702 -38.07 42.80 -14.97
N ALA A 703 -38.91 42.90 -16.00
CA ALA A 703 -39.53 44.17 -16.41
C ALA A 703 -40.38 44.82 -15.30
N GLU A 704 -41.12 44.03 -14.51
CA GLU A 704 -41.90 44.53 -13.36
C GLU A 704 -40.98 45.08 -12.26
N VAL A 705 -39.88 44.37 -11.98
CA VAL A 705 -38.90 44.73 -10.95
C VAL A 705 -38.09 45.97 -11.38
N ILE A 706 -37.67 46.06 -12.65
CA ILE A 706 -36.98 47.23 -13.21
C ILE A 706 -37.89 48.46 -13.18
N ALA A 707 -39.17 48.31 -13.60
CA ALA A 707 -40.13 49.40 -13.53
C ALA A 707 -40.38 49.88 -12.09
N ALA A 708 -40.36 48.98 -11.10
CA ALA A 708 -40.44 49.35 -9.70
C ALA A 708 -39.19 50.12 -9.22
N ALA A 709 -37.99 49.72 -9.66
CA ALA A 709 -36.75 50.43 -9.36
C ALA A 709 -36.77 51.87 -9.92
N ASP A 710 -37.19 52.02 -11.18
CA ASP A 710 -37.34 53.34 -11.81
C ASP A 710 -38.37 54.21 -11.09
N ARG A 711 -39.54 53.64 -10.74
CA ARG A 711 -40.57 54.33 -9.96
C ARG A 711 -40.07 54.81 -8.60
N LEU A 712 -39.17 54.05 -7.98
CA LEU A 712 -38.56 54.35 -6.68
C LEU A 712 -37.29 55.21 -6.76
N GLY A 713 -36.81 55.53 -7.97
CA GLY A 713 -35.62 56.37 -8.16
C GLY A 713 -34.32 55.71 -7.70
N VAL A 714 -34.23 54.37 -7.77
CA VAL A 714 -33.02 53.60 -7.43
C VAL A 714 -32.38 53.01 -8.69
N SER A 715 -31.05 52.94 -8.71
CA SER A 715 -30.31 52.30 -9.80
C SER A 715 -30.24 50.79 -9.60
N MET A 716 -30.29 50.02 -10.68
CA MET A 716 -30.18 48.56 -10.66
C MET A 716 -29.04 48.08 -11.56
N VAL A 717 -28.29 47.08 -11.11
CA VAL A 717 -27.30 46.35 -11.90
C VAL A 717 -27.74 44.89 -12.06
N LEU A 718 -27.67 44.38 -13.29
CA LEU A 718 -27.83 42.96 -13.61
C LEU A 718 -26.48 42.35 -14.00
N THR A 719 -26.07 41.30 -13.30
CA THR A 719 -24.75 40.64 -13.50
C THR A 719 -24.80 39.44 -14.45
N GLY A 720 -25.99 38.89 -14.70
CA GLY A 720 -26.16 37.63 -15.43
C GLY A 720 -25.57 36.39 -14.73
N MET A 721 -25.10 36.51 -13.48
CA MET A 721 -24.44 35.44 -12.73
C MET A 721 -25.12 35.28 -11.37
N ARG A 722 -25.43 34.04 -10.98
CA ARG A 722 -26.10 33.71 -9.72
C ARG A 722 -25.15 32.93 -8.82
N HIS A 723 -25.07 33.31 -7.54
CA HIS A 723 -24.18 32.69 -6.56
C HIS A 723 -24.97 32.01 -5.42
N PHE A 724 -25.67 30.92 -5.73
CA PHE A 724 -26.36 30.16 -4.68
C PHE A 724 -25.38 29.33 -3.83
N ARG A 725 -25.63 29.29 -2.52
CA ARG A 725 -24.80 28.56 -1.55
C ARG A 725 -25.67 27.82 -0.53
N HIS A 726 -25.60 26.49 -0.54
CA HIS A 726 -26.46 25.56 0.24
C HIS A 726 -25.72 24.61 1.15
#